data_AF-A0A139WRE5-F1
#
_entry.id   AF-A0A139WRE5-F1
#
_cell.length_a   1.000
_cell.length_b   1.000
_cell.length_c   1.000
_cell.angle_alpha   90.00
_cell.angle_beta   90.00
_cell.angle_gamma   90.00
#
_symmetry.space_group_name_H-M   'P 1'
#
loop_
_entity.id
_entity.type
_entity.pdbx_description
1 polymer ?
#
loop_
_entity_poly.entity_id
_entity_poly.type
_entity_poly.pdbx_seq_one_letter_code
_entity_poly.pdbx_strand_id
1 'polypeptide(L)'
;MQPTEIQKLDVHNRFGITTQQNQPSSVTSKTLVFIDTSVADYQTLMSGVESDAQVILLHPEWDGVEQITTVLERADLTTVHIVSHGSPGCLYLGNSCLNLETLEFYASLLARWFPKEEQSHDSTPSLLLYGCNVAATDIGAEFITKLRQKTGAQIAASKTPTGNPALGGHWKLEVTTGRMTTSLVFSVATQEAYTGLLNANRVSVGLGGNQGNNNSFSPDISADGRYIAFRSDASNLVASDTNNFSDIFVYDTQTGTTRGVSVGLNGIEGNNPANGSPSISASGRYVAFESYASNLVQNDTNNFSDIFVYDTLTGSTERVSVSSQANQGNRGSSSPIISTDGRYVAFESYANNLVADDTNNFNDIFVYDTQTDTTRRVSVSSQANQGNGASFSPALSADGRYVVFDSFASNLVADDTNNTRDVFVYDTQTDTTRRISVSSQANQGNDFSYNPVISADGRYVAFESYASNLVADDTNNFSDIFIYDTQTGTTRRISVDSQSNQGNNDSFSPALSADGRYVTFGSSASNLVAGGTNNTGDIFVYNIQTGTIKRVSVDSQQNQGNDFSYNPVVSTDGQYIAFETYANNLVAGDTNNSRDIFVYRDDTIPTVSIAAIDASAAESGDVGIFRISRAGDISLPLQVTYGISGTATNGIDYSPNLTGTATLDTNQSFVDIAITPVDDNLFDEGDESLTLTLVDAPNYNLGLSNINATVTISNNSNKALTNSVTTSELNKIAFDVFALKGQNSSSQAKISVELTEHRSQLVNELGVFTVDDAQGRINGIAPDSVGYSEAALNRSQVIFSALAKVPNGFDTDLSRKLAFESNANLRFYLVSNSTTDTVLSDKTSLSNVVFPSTTNFKVESVDDGEFSLAWKDPSAQNGDFNDLKVKVKATDEEIPLGTSLQGKRQNELIDLRQVNTSVKADFTLNREAAFNNFIGFYEIADDKGGIDTNGDDIIDYRPGDAGYVQAAVAGRVAGIDLTVNNQATANFTGTFNGGSLFAPFMIVNSNPDALLESNSSNDPQVYFPFLGANSDKADHVRLLGDNIFGFEDLVNGGDKDYNDITVRINLNV
;
A
#
# COMPACT_ATOMS: atom_id res chain seq x y z
N MET A 1 31.57 51.21 28.50
CA MET A 1 30.61 52.17 27.92
C MET A 1 29.31 51.42 27.69
N GLN A 2 28.23 51.85 28.35
CA GLN A 2 26.90 51.28 28.14
C GLN A 2 26.44 51.56 26.70
N PRO A 3 25.78 50.61 26.01
CA PRO A 3 25.05 50.93 24.78
C PRO A 3 23.71 51.57 25.13
N THR A 4 23.42 52.63 24.38
CA THR A 4 22.33 53.58 24.51
C THR A 4 20.96 53.08 24.02
N GLU A 5 19.95 53.72 24.57
CA GLU A 5 18.49 53.54 24.53
C GLU A 5 17.78 53.67 23.15
N ILE A 6 18.40 53.25 22.03
CA ILE A 6 17.86 53.50 20.66
C ILE A 6 17.44 52.21 19.90
N GLN A 7 17.44 51.02 20.51
CA GLN A 7 17.03 49.76 19.84
C GLN A 7 15.66 49.18 20.26
N LYS A 8 14.73 49.99 20.80
CA LYS A 8 13.38 49.51 21.20
C LYS A 8 12.23 49.89 20.26
N LEU A 9 12.51 50.47 19.09
CA LEU A 9 11.50 50.92 18.13
C LEU A 9 11.83 50.47 16.70
N ASP A 10 11.77 49.16 16.39
CA ASP A 10 11.44 48.68 15.03
C ASP A 10 11.34 47.14 14.93
N VAL A 11 10.17 46.56 15.26
CA VAL A 11 9.89 45.13 14.93
C VAL A 11 8.54 44.97 14.22
N HIS A 12 7.58 45.90 14.43
CA HIS A 12 6.35 45.95 13.63
C HIS A 12 6.61 46.15 12.12
N ASN A 13 7.71 46.83 11.74
CA ASN A 13 8.03 47.07 10.33
C ASN A 13 8.76 45.91 9.63
N ARG A 14 9.30 44.92 10.36
CA ARG A 14 10.09 43.83 9.73
C ARG A 14 9.20 42.78 9.06
N PHE A 15 8.01 42.57 9.59
CA PHE A 15 7.04 41.56 9.15
C PHE A 15 5.59 42.09 9.10
N GLY A 16 5.35 43.39 8.86
CA GLY A 16 4.01 43.92 8.49
C GLY A 16 2.76 43.47 9.29
N ILE A 17 2.90 43.03 10.55
CA ILE A 17 1.84 42.35 11.30
C ILE A 17 0.71 43.33 11.61
N THR A 18 -0.50 43.06 11.11
CA THR A 18 -1.70 43.88 11.36
C THR A 18 -2.46 43.35 12.57
N THR A 19 -2.63 44.20 13.60
CA THR A 19 -3.47 43.92 14.78
C THR A 19 -4.76 44.73 14.69
N GLN A 20 -5.88 44.21 15.20
CA GLN A 20 -7.12 44.99 15.29
C GLN A 20 -6.93 46.23 16.19
N GLN A 21 -7.01 47.41 15.57
CA GLN A 21 -7.21 48.77 16.12
C GLN A 21 -6.24 49.31 17.21
N ASN A 22 -5.34 50.21 16.77
CA ASN A 22 -4.81 51.40 17.48
C ASN A 22 -4.89 51.43 19.04
N GLN A 23 -4.06 50.64 19.72
CA GLN A 23 -3.69 50.87 21.12
C GLN A 23 -2.18 50.64 21.34
N PRO A 24 -1.52 51.40 22.23
CA PRO A 24 -0.08 51.31 22.44
C PRO A 24 0.32 50.05 23.23
N SER A 25 1.26 49.29 22.68
CA SER A 25 2.34 48.54 23.36
C SER A 25 2.09 47.97 24.78
N SER A 26 1.09 47.09 24.96
CA SER A 26 1.15 45.97 25.93
C SER A 26 0.01 44.99 25.64
N VAL A 27 0.33 43.81 25.09
CA VAL A 27 -0.64 42.72 24.90
C VAL A 27 -1.06 42.21 26.28
N THR A 28 -2.34 42.37 26.65
CA THR A 28 -2.87 41.98 27.98
C THR A 28 -3.87 40.83 27.93
N SER A 29 -4.21 40.32 26.73
CA SER A 29 -5.05 39.11 26.60
C SER A 29 -4.19 37.87 26.82
N LYS A 30 -4.73 36.89 27.56
CA LYS A 30 -4.09 35.59 27.82
C LYS A 30 -4.31 34.57 26.69
N THR A 31 -5.12 34.93 25.68
CA THR A 31 -5.50 34.09 24.54
C THR A 31 -5.15 34.79 23.22
N LEU A 32 -4.28 34.18 22.42
CA LEU A 32 -4.00 34.64 21.05
C LEU A 32 -4.55 33.65 20.02
N VAL A 33 -5.02 34.17 18.90
CA VAL A 33 -5.43 33.40 17.72
C VAL A 33 -4.56 33.82 16.55
N PHE A 34 -3.71 32.91 16.09
CA PHE A 34 -3.00 33.07 14.83
C PHE A 34 -3.87 32.50 13.72
N ILE A 35 -4.15 33.29 12.70
CA ILE A 35 -4.87 32.85 11.52
C ILE A 35 -3.95 33.04 10.32
N ASP A 36 -3.66 31.93 9.66
CA ASP A 36 -2.96 31.94 8.40
C ASP A 36 -3.84 32.54 7.30
N THR A 37 -3.34 33.56 6.62
CA THR A 37 -4.13 34.23 5.58
C THR A 37 -4.18 33.47 4.26
N SER A 38 -3.44 32.35 4.14
CA SER A 38 -3.67 31.34 3.11
C SER A 38 -4.96 30.54 3.35
N VAL A 39 -5.54 30.56 4.55
CA VAL A 39 -6.84 29.92 4.79
C VAL A 39 -7.93 30.65 4.01
N ALA A 40 -8.67 29.90 3.21
CA ALA A 40 -9.76 30.42 2.41
C ALA A 40 -10.85 31.05 3.32
N ASP A 41 -11.39 32.21 2.97
CA ASP A 41 -12.36 32.96 3.82
C ASP A 41 -11.90 33.16 5.28
N TYR A 42 -10.61 33.38 5.51
CA TYR A 42 -10.07 33.69 6.83
C TYR A 42 -10.73 34.92 7.47
N GLN A 43 -11.35 35.81 6.69
CA GLN A 43 -12.05 37.00 7.20
C GLN A 43 -13.27 36.62 8.04
N THR A 44 -14.04 35.60 7.63
CA THR A 44 -15.13 35.06 8.43
C THR A 44 -14.60 34.52 9.75
N LEU A 45 -13.52 33.74 9.73
CA LEU A 45 -12.88 33.21 10.93
C LEU A 45 -12.36 34.33 11.84
N MET A 46 -11.63 35.30 11.29
CA MET A 46 -11.12 36.47 12.01
C MET A 46 -12.25 37.27 12.68
N SER A 47 -13.36 37.49 11.98
CA SER A 47 -14.51 38.24 12.51
C SER A 47 -15.28 37.48 13.59
N GLY A 48 -15.16 36.16 13.60
CA GLY A 48 -15.92 35.25 14.44
C GLY A 48 -15.16 34.67 15.63
N VAL A 49 -13.97 35.21 15.93
CA VAL A 49 -13.20 34.96 17.15
C VAL A 49 -13.92 35.62 18.34
N GLU A 50 -14.02 34.90 19.46
CA GLU A 50 -14.66 35.43 20.68
C GLU A 50 -13.92 36.68 21.24
N SER A 51 -14.69 37.61 21.83
CA SER A 51 -14.27 39.00 22.08
C SER A 51 -13.12 39.21 23.06
N ASP A 52 -12.70 38.18 23.79
CA ASP A 52 -11.61 38.20 24.76
C ASP A 52 -10.27 37.70 24.20
N ALA A 53 -10.26 37.11 23.00
CA ALA A 53 -9.06 36.68 22.30
C ALA A 53 -8.56 37.73 21.29
N GLN A 54 -7.24 37.82 21.13
CA GLN A 54 -6.63 38.73 20.14
C GLN A 54 -6.20 37.97 18.89
N VAL A 55 -6.63 38.44 17.72
CA VAL A 55 -6.26 37.85 16.43
C VAL A 55 -4.97 38.44 15.88
N ILE A 56 -4.10 37.57 15.38
CA ILE A 56 -2.86 37.87 14.68
C ILE A 56 -2.91 37.16 13.32
N LEU A 57 -2.68 37.90 12.25
CA LEU A 57 -2.67 37.34 10.90
C LEU A 57 -1.24 36.96 10.50
N LEU A 58 -1.06 35.74 10.01
CA LEU A 58 0.21 35.28 9.43
C LEU A 58 0.25 35.61 7.94
N HIS A 59 1.35 36.20 7.51
CA HIS A 59 1.59 36.51 6.10
C HIS A 59 2.05 35.23 5.37
N PRO A 60 1.50 34.93 4.17
CA PRO A 60 1.74 33.66 3.50
C PRO A 60 3.14 33.58 2.89
N GLU A 61 3.81 34.71 2.66
CA GLU A 61 5.16 34.74 2.05
C GLU A 61 6.31 34.62 3.06
N TRP A 62 6.03 34.54 4.37
CA TRP A 62 7.05 34.52 5.41
C TRP A 62 6.93 33.29 6.30
N ASP A 63 8.02 32.92 6.97
CA ASP A 63 8.05 31.75 7.83
C ASP A 63 7.05 31.91 8.99
N GLY A 64 6.02 31.08 9.02
CA GLY A 64 4.96 31.20 10.02
C GLY A 64 5.42 30.88 11.44
N VAL A 65 6.39 29.99 11.61
CA VAL A 65 6.96 29.66 12.93
C VAL A 65 7.74 30.85 13.48
N GLU A 66 8.52 31.53 12.64
CA GLU A 66 9.23 32.76 13.06
C GLU A 66 8.26 33.92 13.39
N GLN A 67 7.20 34.08 12.58
CA GLN A 67 6.14 35.07 12.82
C GLN A 67 5.46 34.85 14.18
N ILE A 68 5.03 33.61 14.44
CA ILE A 68 4.40 33.23 15.72
C ILE A 68 5.36 33.47 16.89
N THR A 69 6.61 33.01 16.76
CA THR A 69 7.62 33.15 17.82
C THR A 69 7.84 34.61 18.20
N THR A 70 7.96 35.49 17.20
CA THR A 70 8.18 36.93 17.40
C THR A 70 7.07 37.58 18.24
N VAL A 71 5.83 37.10 18.10
CA VAL A 71 4.67 37.59 18.85
C VAL A 71 4.62 36.99 20.26
N LEU A 72 4.84 35.67 20.37
CA LEU A 72 4.74 34.95 21.65
C LEU A 72 5.83 35.33 22.65
N GLU A 73 7.04 35.67 22.19
CA GLU A 73 8.16 36.11 23.06
C GLU A 73 7.86 37.35 23.93
N ARG A 74 6.79 38.09 23.62
CA ARG A 74 6.45 39.37 24.26
C ARG A 74 5.09 39.35 24.98
N ALA A 75 4.49 38.18 25.12
CA ALA A 75 3.13 38.02 25.60
C ALA A 75 3.07 37.09 26.82
N ASP A 76 2.32 37.49 27.85
CA ASP A 76 2.04 36.67 29.03
C ASP A 76 0.77 35.83 28.77
N LEU A 77 0.95 34.61 28.23
CA LEU A 77 -0.13 33.83 27.62
C LEU A 77 -0.34 32.48 28.30
N THR A 78 -1.61 32.07 28.36
CA THR A 78 -2.01 30.74 28.80
C THR A 78 -2.64 29.91 27.68
N THR A 79 -3.04 30.53 26.56
CA THR A 79 -3.73 29.85 25.47
C THR A 79 -3.36 30.42 24.11
N VAL A 80 -3.03 29.55 23.16
CA VAL A 80 -2.75 29.91 21.76
C VAL A 80 -3.60 29.02 20.85
N HIS A 81 -4.28 29.64 19.90
CA HIS A 81 -5.00 29.00 18.81
C HIS A 81 -4.24 29.27 17.51
N ILE A 82 -4.03 28.25 16.69
CA ILE A 82 -3.38 28.37 15.37
C ILE A 82 -4.32 27.79 14.32
N VAL A 83 -4.68 28.59 13.33
CA VAL A 83 -5.62 28.24 12.27
C VAL A 83 -4.88 28.27 10.95
N SER A 84 -4.81 27.13 10.29
CA SER A 84 -4.05 26.93 9.07
C SER A 84 -4.60 25.77 8.24
N HIS A 85 -4.07 25.57 7.04
CA HIS A 85 -4.22 24.26 6.40
C HIS A 85 -3.46 23.18 7.20
N GLY A 86 -3.84 21.92 7.03
CA GLY A 86 -3.21 20.77 7.68
C GLY A 86 -3.26 19.49 6.85
N SER A 87 -2.33 18.59 7.17
CA SER A 87 -2.27 17.19 6.74
C SER A 87 -1.69 16.34 7.89
N PRO A 88 -1.75 14.99 7.85
CA PRO A 88 -1.26 14.16 8.95
C PRO A 88 0.19 14.48 9.35
N GLY A 89 0.35 14.99 10.57
CA GLY A 89 1.65 15.39 11.13
C GLY A 89 2.22 16.73 10.63
N CYS A 90 1.45 17.56 9.93
CA CYS A 90 1.92 18.85 9.37
C CYS A 90 0.90 19.98 9.57
N LEU A 91 1.37 21.13 10.06
CA LEU A 91 0.68 22.43 9.96
C LEU A 91 1.39 23.33 8.94
N TYR A 92 0.64 23.87 7.98
CA TYR A 92 1.16 24.82 6.98
C TYR A 92 1.04 26.26 7.52
N LEU A 93 2.16 26.89 7.90
CA LEU A 93 2.23 28.20 8.55
C LEU A 93 3.05 29.17 7.70
N GLY A 94 2.39 30.15 7.11
CA GLY A 94 2.97 31.10 6.18
C GLY A 94 3.52 30.36 4.96
N ASN A 95 4.84 30.49 4.73
CA ASN A 95 5.56 29.73 3.71
C ASN A 95 6.32 28.52 4.27
N SER A 96 6.03 28.04 5.50
CA SER A 96 6.71 26.89 6.10
C SER A 96 5.70 25.83 6.58
N CYS A 97 6.08 24.56 6.66
CA CYS A 97 5.32 23.57 7.45
C CYS A 97 6.07 23.18 8.72
N LEU A 98 5.32 23.17 9.82
CA LEU A 98 5.72 22.58 11.08
C LEU A 98 5.32 21.09 11.12
N ASN A 99 6.30 20.18 11.02
CA ASN A 99 6.13 18.72 11.00
C ASN A 99 7.26 18.00 11.75
N LEU A 100 7.26 16.66 11.76
CA LEU A 100 8.26 15.85 12.48
C LEU A 100 9.73 16.16 12.12
N GLU A 101 10.00 16.53 10.87
CA GLU A 101 11.35 16.83 10.39
C GLU A 101 11.76 18.25 10.73
N THR A 102 10.87 19.22 10.55
CA THR A 102 11.15 20.64 10.84
C THR A 102 11.07 20.96 12.34
N LEU A 103 10.47 20.09 13.16
CA LEU A 103 10.40 20.24 14.62
C LEU A 103 11.78 20.39 15.27
N GLU A 104 12.81 19.67 14.78
CA GLU A 104 14.17 19.81 15.31
C GLU A 104 14.84 21.10 14.84
N PHE A 105 14.65 21.48 13.58
CA PHE A 105 15.12 22.76 13.06
C PHE A 105 14.55 23.94 13.87
N TYR A 106 13.26 23.90 14.17
CA TYR A 106 12.57 24.95 14.93
C TYR A 106 12.62 24.78 16.45
N ALA A 107 13.30 23.75 16.98
CA ALA A 107 13.29 23.42 18.41
C ALA A 107 13.63 24.63 19.30
N SER A 108 14.59 25.47 18.89
CA SER A 108 14.97 26.68 19.62
C SER A 108 13.92 27.79 19.58
N LEU A 109 13.14 27.92 18.51
CA LEU A 109 12.03 28.87 18.41
C LEU A 109 10.83 28.36 19.22
N LEU A 110 10.47 27.08 19.07
CA LEU A 110 9.32 26.47 19.74
C LEU A 110 9.45 26.47 21.27
N ALA A 111 10.67 26.29 21.79
CA ALA A 111 10.94 26.39 23.24
C ALA A 111 10.66 27.79 23.81
N ARG A 112 10.58 28.82 22.95
CA ARG A 112 10.27 30.21 23.33
C ARG A 112 8.80 30.57 23.18
N TRP A 113 7.95 29.67 22.66
CA TRP A 113 6.51 29.92 22.55
C TRP A 113 5.83 30.05 23.91
N PHE A 114 6.34 29.34 24.92
CA PHE A 114 5.86 29.40 26.31
C PHE A 114 7.03 29.44 27.30
N PRO A 115 7.72 30.59 27.45
CA PRO A 115 8.95 30.69 28.24
C PRO A 115 8.70 30.39 29.73
N LYS A 116 9.61 29.64 30.36
CA LYS A 116 9.49 29.14 31.75
C LYS A 116 9.80 30.19 32.83
N GLU A 117 10.50 31.27 32.50
CA GLU A 117 11.12 32.18 33.49
C GLU A 117 10.15 33.23 34.09
N GLU A 118 8.94 33.38 33.58
CA GLU A 118 7.90 34.29 34.11
C GLU A 118 6.61 33.59 34.59
N GLN A 119 6.59 32.25 34.66
CA GLN A 119 5.37 31.50 34.99
C GLN A 119 5.09 31.47 36.51
N SER A 120 4.39 32.51 36.99
CA SER A 120 3.75 32.53 38.31
C SER A 120 2.36 31.83 38.33
N HIS A 121 2.08 30.96 37.36
CA HIS A 121 0.76 30.37 37.15
C HIS A 121 0.74 28.86 37.38
N ASP A 122 -0.24 28.42 38.15
CA ASP A 122 -0.47 27.04 38.61
C ASP A 122 -0.98 26.10 37.49
N SER A 123 -0.89 26.49 36.21
CA SER A 123 -1.53 25.82 35.08
C SER A 123 -0.66 25.78 33.81
N THR A 124 -0.51 24.59 33.22
CA THR A 124 0.19 24.36 31.93
C THR A 124 -0.50 25.12 30.78
N PRO A 125 0.24 25.81 29.89
CA PRO A 125 -0.36 26.51 28.74
C PRO A 125 -1.01 25.55 27.75
N SER A 126 -1.97 26.05 26.97
CA SER A 126 -2.73 25.29 25.96
C SER A 126 -2.43 25.79 24.54
N LEU A 127 -2.26 24.86 23.60
CA LEU A 127 -2.04 25.10 22.17
C LEU A 127 -3.10 24.32 21.37
N LEU A 128 -3.97 25.03 20.66
CA LEU A 128 -5.05 24.44 19.86
C LEU A 128 -4.74 24.63 18.38
N LEU A 129 -4.70 23.53 17.64
CA LEU A 129 -4.28 23.47 16.25
C LEU A 129 -5.49 23.15 15.37
N TYR A 130 -5.92 24.12 14.57
CA TYR A 130 -7.02 24.01 13.61
C TYR A 130 -6.43 23.84 12.21
N GLY A 131 -6.35 22.59 11.78
CA GLY A 131 -5.93 22.19 10.43
C GLY A 131 -6.44 20.78 10.16
N CYS A 132 -6.80 20.48 8.91
CA CYS A 132 -7.32 19.16 8.57
C CYS A 132 -6.33 18.05 8.93
N ASN A 133 -6.80 17.01 9.60
CA ASN A 133 -6.07 15.75 9.81
C ASN A 133 -4.70 15.84 10.53
N VAL A 134 -4.33 16.96 11.15
CA VAL A 134 -3.00 17.19 11.76
C VAL A 134 -2.57 16.05 12.71
N ALA A 135 -3.50 15.52 13.49
CA ALA A 135 -3.27 14.46 14.46
C ALA A 135 -3.75 13.08 13.99
N ALA A 136 -4.08 12.94 12.70
CA ALA A 136 -4.42 11.67 12.08
C ALA A 136 -3.17 10.79 11.91
N THR A 137 -3.41 9.48 11.77
CA THR A 137 -2.37 8.43 11.64
C THR A 137 -1.36 8.40 12.79
N ASP A 138 -0.40 7.48 12.73
CA ASP A 138 0.67 7.37 13.71
C ASP A 138 1.64 8.55 13.62
N ILE A 139 1.81 9.13 12.43
CA ILE A 139 2.67 10.29 12.17
C ILE A 139 2.11 11.53 12.89
N GLY A 140 0.81 11.78 12.78
CA GLY A 140 0.17 12.88 13.50
C GLY A 140 0.26 12.68 15.02
N ALA A 141 0.08 11.45 15.51
CA ALA A 141 0.25 11.15 16.94
C ALA A 141 1.68 11.43 17.43
N GLU A 142 2.70 11.04 16.66
CA GLU A 142 4.10 11.31 16.97
C GLU A 142 4.41 12.81 16.90
N PHE A 143 3.93 13.50 15.87
CA PHE A 143 4.09 14.95 15.68
C PHE A 143 3.58 15.72 16.90
N ILE A 144 2.35 15.43 17.33
CA ILE A 144 1.73 16.05 18.51
C ILE A 144 2.54 15.75 19.78
N THR A 145 3.07 14.54 19.91
CA THR A 145 3.90 14.14 21.04
C THR A 145 5.21 14.93 21.08
N LYS A 146 5.94 15.05 19.97
CA LYS A 146 7.21 15.79 19.91
C LYS A 146 6.99 17.30 20.00
N LEU A 147 5.96 17.85 19.36
CA LEU A 147 5.63 19.27 19.47
C LEU A 147 5.33 19.68 20.92
N ARG A 148 4.63 18.82 21.68
CA ARG A 148 4.43 19.01 23.14
C ARG A 148 5.75 19.05 23.88
N GLN A 149 6.70 18.17 23.57
CA GLN A 149 8.01 18.15 24.23
C GLN A 149 8.79 19.44 23.97
N LYS A 150 8.72 20.01 22.75
CA LYS A 150 9.42 21.25 22.40
C LYS A 150 8.77 22.50 23.03
N THR A 151 7.44 22.57 23.03
CA THR A 151 6.69 23.76 23.48
C THR A 151 6.35 23.74 24.97
N GLY A 152 6.24 22.56 25.59
CA GLY A 152 5.78 22.38 26.96
C GLY A 152 4.28 22.59 27.17
N ALA A 153 3.50 22.86 26.12
CA ALA A 153 2.06 23.09 26.19
C ALA A 153 1.25 21.79 26.13
N GLN A 154 0.03 21.82 26.67
CA GLN A 154 -0.99 20.85 26.32
C GLN A 154 -1.50 21.17 24.92
N ILE A 155 -1.63 20.16 24.07
CA ILE A 155 -1.97 20.32 22.66
C ILE A 155 -3.33 19.68 22.39
N ALA A 156 -4.19 20.37 21.65
CA ALA A 156 -5.37 19.80 21.01
C ALA A 156 -5.29 19.96 19.49
N ALA A 157 -5.64 18.92 18.74
CA ALA A 157 -5.58 18.91 17.27
C ALA A 157 -6.61 17.93 16.67
N SER A 158 -6.91 18.08 15.37
CA SER A 158 -7.92 17.25 14.71
C SER A 158 -7.35 16.00 14.04
N LYS A 159 -8.10 14.90 14.13
CA LYS A 159 -7.85 13.63 13.38
C LYS A 159 -8.58 13.56 12.04
N THR A 160 -9.45 14.52 11.77
CA THR A 160 -10.38 14.52 10.64
C THR A 160 -10.35 15.88 9.94
N PRO A 161 -11.04 16.04 8.79
CA PRO A 161 -11.14 17.36 8.16
C PRO A 161 -11.74 18.40 9.11
N THR A 162 -11.10 19.56 9.22
CA THR A 162 -11.58 20.69 10.02
C THR A 162 -12.25 21.73 9.12
N GLY A 163 -13.48 22.13 9.45
CA GLY A 163 -14.24 23.13 8.67
C GLY A 163 -15.71 22.77 8.51
N ASN A 164 -16.27 23.06 7.34
CA ASN A 164 -17.70 22.93 7.02
C ASN A 164 -18.22 21.48 7.10
N PRO A 165 -19.27 21.20 7.91
CA PRO A 165 -19.94 19.90 7.99
C PRO A 165 -20.52 19.36 6.68
N ALA A 166 -20.97 20.23 5.78
CA ALA A 166 -21.48 19.81 4.47
C ALA A 166 -20.38 19.26 3.56
N LEU A 167 -19.11 19.55 3.87
CA LEU A 167 -17.92 19.03 3.18
C LEU A 167 -17.26 17.90 4.00
N GLY A 168 -17.96 17.32 4.98
CA GLY A 168 -17.42 16.25 5.82
C GLY A 168 -16.45 16.72 6.92
N GLY A 169 -16.30 18.04 7.13
CA GLY A 169 -15.45 18.60 8.17
C GLY A 169 -16.16 18.92 9.48
N HIS A 170 -15.42 19.12 10.56
CA HIS A 170 -15.99 19.67 11.79
C HIS A 170 -14.94 20.40 12.65
N TRP A 171 -15.38 21.20 13.61
CA TRP A 171 -14.48 22.01 14.45
C TRP A 171 -13.96 21.30 15.71
N LYS A 172 -14.28 20.02 15.89
CA LYS A 172 -13.84 19.24 17.05
C LYS A 172 -12.37 18.84 16.91
N LEU A 173 -11.59 19.07 17.97
CA LEU A 173 -10.21 18.61 18.11
C LEU A 173 -10.18 17.35 18.96
N GLU A 174 -10.05 16.19 18.32
CA GLU A 174 -10.27 14.87 18.95
C GLU A 174 -9.06 14.35 19.71
N VAL A 175 -7.86 14.88 19.44
CA VAL A 175 -6.63 14.48 20.12
C VAL A 175 -6.24 15.53 21.12
N THR A 176 -6.00 15.13 22.37
CA THR A 176 -5.47 16.01 23.42
C THR A 176 -4.33 15.34 24.18
N THR A 177 -3.27 16.07 24.51
CA THR A 177 -2.11 15.54 25.28
C THR A 177 -2.23 15.74 26.80
N GLY A 178 -3.45 16.00 27.27
CA GLY A 178 -3.79 16.28 28.67
C GLY A 178 -5.25 16.71 28.85
N ARG A 179 -5.60 17.13 30.07
CA ARG A 179 -6.93 17.66 30.39
C ARG A 179 -7.04 19.11 29.89
N MET A 180 -7.53 19.28 28.66
CA MET A 180 -7.85 20.59 28.10
C MET A 180 -8.99 21.23 28.90
N THR A 181 -8.78 22.47 29.34
CA THR A 181 -9.79 23.26 30.08
C THR A 181 -10.31 24.45 29.26
N THR A 182 -9.78 24.64 28.06
CA THR A 182 -10.09 25.74 27.14
C THR A 182 -11.12 25.30 26.09
N SER A 183 -12.00 26.22 25.70
CA SER A 183 -13.01 26.00 24.65
C SER A 183 -12.47 26.38 23.27
N LEU A 184 -13.18 26.00 22.20
CA LEU A 184 -12.86 26.48 20.85
C LEU A 184 -13.01 28.00 20.78
N VAL A 185 -12.19 28.67 19.99
CA VAL A 185 -12.19 30.14 19.91
C VAL A 185 -13.23 30.74 18.97
N PHE A 186 -13.91 29.90 18.19
CA PHE A 186 -14.92 30.31 17.22
C PHE A 186 -16.32 30.03 17.75
N SER A 187 -17.20 31.02 17.67
CA SER A 187 -18.62 30.85 18.00
C SER A 187 -19.29 29.82 17.08
N VAL A 188 -20.39 29.21 17.53
CA VAL A 188 -21.19 28.28 16.70
C VAL A 188 -21.63 28.93 15.39
N ALA A 189 -22.01 30.21 15.42
CA ALA A 189 -22.38 30.95 14.21
C ALA A 189 -21.22 31.11 13.22
N THR A 190 -19.99 31.30 13.73
CA THR A 190 -18.77 31.34 12.90
C THR A 190 -18.49 29.99 12.27
N GLN A 191 -18.63 28.92 13.06
CA GLN A 191 -18.41 27.54 12.61
C GLN A 191 -19.41 27.13 11.52
N GLU A 192 -20.66 27.59 11.61
CA GLU A 192 -21.70 27.38 10.60
C GLU A 192 -21.54 28.29 9.37
N ALA A 193 -21.00 29.50 9.54
CA ALA A 193 -20.81 30.45 8.45
C ALA A 193 -19.59 30.16 7.58
N TYR A 194 -18.57 29.50 8.12
CA TYR A 194 -17.37 29.14 7.38
C TYR A 194 -17.66 28.03 6.37
N THR A 195 -17.48 28.32 5.07
CA THR A 195 -17.92 27.43 4.00
C THR A 195 -16.86 26.43 3.53
N GLY A 196 -15.59 26.58 3.91
CA GLY A 196 -14.47 25.76 3.42
C GLY A 196 -14.02 24.62 4.34
N LEU A 197 -12.97 23.91 3.91
CA LEU A 197 -12.15 23.00 4.72
C LEU A 197 -10.73 23.57 4.88
N LEU A 198 -9.99 23.07 5.86
CA LEU A 198 -8.61 23.47 6.15
C LEU A 198 -7.55 22.47 5.60
N ASN A 199 -7.72 21.93 4.39
CA ASN A 199 -6.79 20.98 3.76
C ASN A 199 -5.95 21.62 2.64
N ALA A 200 -4.73 21.12 2.39
CA ALA A 200 -3.93 21.49 1.22
C ALA A 200 -4.16 20.48 0.09
N ASN A 201 -4.46 20.95 -1.13
CA ASN A 201 -4.74 20.11 -2.31
C ASN A 201 -3.56 20.02 -3.30
N ARG A 202 -2.43 20.69 -3.03
CA ARG A 202 -1.24 20.67 -3.90
C ARG A 202 -0.37 19.46 -3.59
N VAL A 203 0.01 18.74 -4.65
CA VAL A 203 0.82 17.52 -4.63
C VAL A 203 2.30 17.82 -4.89
N SER A 204 2.60 18.77 -5.79
CA SER A 204 3.96 19.21 -6.15
C SER A 204 4.61 20.07 -5.05
N VAL A 205 4.74 19.47 -3.86
CA VAL A 205 5.30 20.11 -2.68
C VAL A 205 6.59 19.42 -2.25
N GLY A 206 7.56 20.22 -1.82
CA GLY A 206 8.79 19.75 -1.24
C GLY A 206 8.71 19.52 0.26
N LEU A 207 9.88 19.31 0.85
CA LEU A 207 9.99 19.10 2.29
C LEU A 207 9.33 20.26 3.05
N GLY A 208 8.41 19.92 3.96
CA GLY A 208 7.66 20.93 4.70
C GLY A 208 6.59 21.64 3.86
N GLY A 209 6.03 21.00 2.84
CA GLY A 209 4.85 21.53 2.13
C GLY A 209 5.14 22.73 1.23
N ASN A 210 6.41 23.07 1.04
CA ASN A 210 6.83 24.17 0.19
C ASN A 210 6.46 23.90 -1.26
N GLN A 211 5.89 24.87 -1.97
CA GLN A 211 5.64 24.73 -3.40
C GLN A 211 6.94 24.43 -4.17
N GLY A 212 6.82 23.61 -5.23
CA GLY A 212 7.88 23.43 -6.21
C GLY A 212 8.35 24.78 -6.76
N ASN A 213 9.67 24.95 -6.90
CA ASN A 213 10.28 26.16 -7.44
C ASN A 213 10.30 26.21 -8.98
N ASN A 214 9.72 25.21 -9.64
CA ASN A 214 9.63 25.07 -11.09
C ASN A 214 8.42 24.20 -11.45
N ASN A 215 8.19 23.97 -12.74
CA ASN A 215 7.01 23.25 -13.22
C ASN A 215 7.02 21.76 -12.85
N SER A 216 5.83 21.24 -12.51
CA SER A 216 5.52 19.82 -12.40
C SER A 216 4.49 19.40 -13.44
N PHE A 217 4.60 18.16 -13.92
CA PHE A 217 3.87 17.66 -15.08
C PHE A 217 3.38 16.22 -14.92
N SER A 218 2.37 15.87 -15.72
CA SER A 218 1.92 14.51 -16.04
C SER A 218 1.73 13.63 -14.80
N PRO A 219 0.73 13.92 -13.95
CA PRO A 219 0.46 13.08 -12.80
C PRO A 219 -0.13 11.73 -13.23
N ASP A 220 0.19 10.67 -12.49
CA ASP A 220 -0.53 9.40 -12.45
C ASP A 220 -0.86 9.01 -10.99
N ILE A 221 -1.90 8.22 -10.77
CA ILE A 221 -2.52 8.02 -9.44
C ILE A 221 -2.74 6.55 -9.11
N SER A 222 -2.41 6.14 -7.87
CA SER A 222 -2.71 4.80 -7.36
C SER A 222 -4.22 4.56 -7.20
N ALA A 223 -4.64 3.29 -7.09
CA ALA A 223 -6.06 2.93 -7.08
C ALA A 223 -6.86 3.56 -5.94
N ASP A 224 -6.21 3.80 -4.81
CA ASP A 224 -6.77 4.42 -3.61
C ASP A 224 -6.57 5.94 -3.52
N GLY A 225 -5.90 6.54 -4.52
CA GLY A 225 -5.53 7.94 -4.51
C GLY A 225 -4.44 8.31 -3.49
N ARG A 226 -3.78 7.32 -2.89
CA ARG A 226 -2.73 7.55 -1.90
C ARG A 226 -1.43 8.05 -2.52
N TYR A 227 -1.00 7.46 -3.63
CA TYR A 227 0.29 7.74 -4.25
C TYR A 227 0.09 8.44 -5.58
N ILE A 228 0.70 9.62 -5.74
CA ILE A 228 0.68 10.38 -7.00
C ILE A 228 2.10 10.40 -7.57
N ALA A 229 2.32 9.74 -8.70
CA ALA A 229 3.56 9.84 -9.45
C ALA A 229 3.50 11.04 -10.39
N PHE A 230 4.57 11.82 -10.52
CA PHE A 230 4.61 12.96 -11.42
C PHE A 230 6.06 13.32 -11.80
N ARG A 231 6.22 14.00 -12.92
CA ARG A 231 7.50 14.57 -13.34
C ARG A 231 7.65 15.99 -12.80
N SER A 232 8.84 16.42 -12.44
CA SER A 232 9.08 17.81 -12.05
C SER A 232 10.47 18.32 -12.45
N ASP A 233 10.52 19.60 -12.83
CA ASP A 233 11.76 20.36 -13.05
C ASP A 233 12.24 21.07 -11.76
N ALA A 234 11.55 20.86 -10.64
CA ALA A 234 11.75 21.59 -9.40
C ALA A 234 12.80 20.94 -8.50
N SER A 235 13.89 21.67 -8.24
CA SER A 235 15.06 21.21 -7.48
C SER A 235 14.86 21.21 -5.95
N ASN A 236 13.65 21.52 -5.48
CA ASN A 236 13.35 21.70 -4.05
C ASN A 236 12.28 20.74 -3.53
N LEU A 237 11.87 19.75 -4.34
CA LEU A 237 10.89 18.75 -3.90
C LEU A 237 11.48 17.77 -2.89
N VAL A 238 12.74 17.38 -3.06
CA VAL A 238 13.47 16.55 -2.09
C VAL A 238 14.88 17.11 -1.89
N ALA A 239 15.44 16.96 -0.69
CA ALA A 239 16.76 17.52 -0.38
C ALA A 239 17.93 16.82 -1.12
N SER A 240 17.71 15.59 -1.59
CA SER A 240 18.70 14.85 -2.38
C SER A 240 18.83 15.37 -3.81
N ASP A 241 17.80 16.06 -4.33
CA ASP A 241 17.73 16.56 -5.70
C ASP A 241 18.77 17.66 -5.94
N THR A 242 19.85 17.27 -6.61
CA THR A 242 21.00 18.13 -6.87
C THR A 242 21.46 18.09 -8.34
N ASN A 243 20.86 17.25 -9.17
CA ASN A 243 21.28 17.02 -10.55
C ASN A 243 20.86 18.15 -11.52
N ASN A 244 19.91 19.01 -11.13
CA ASN A 244 19.29 20.07 -11.95
C ASN A 244 18.62 19.58 -13.24
N PHE A 245 18.22 18.31 -13.27
CA PHE A 245 17.44 17.72 -14.34
C PHE A 245 15.99 17.56 -13.91
N SER A 246 15.12 17.18 -14.85
CA SER A 246 13.77 16.79 -14.48
C SER A 246 13.76 15.36 -13.98
N ASP A 247 13.06 15.13 -12.88
CA ASP A 247 13.00 13.85 -12.20
C ASP A 247 11.56 13.39 -11.99
N ILE A 248 11.40 12.10 -11.69
CA ILE A 248 10.12 11.51 -11.34
C ILE A 248 10.03 11.42 -9.82
N PHE A 249 8.90 11.87 -9.31
CA PHE A 249 8.58 11.91 -7.89
C PHE A 249 7.31 11.13 -7.61
N VAL A 250 7.19 10.63 -6.38
CA VAL A 250 5.95 10.10 -5.83
C VAL A 250 5.60 10.87 -4.56
N TYR A 251 4.39 11.42 -4.51
CA TYR A 251 3.80 12.04 -3.33
C TYR A 251 2.86 11.06 -2.63
N ASP A 252 3.02 10.90 -1.32
CA ASP A 252 2.10 10.13 -0.47
C ASP A 252 1.11 11.10 0.19
N THR A 253 -0.16 11.06 -0.24
CA THR A 253 -1.23 11.94 0.24
C THR A 253 -1.59 11.68 1.70
N GLN A 254 -1.24 10.51 2.25
CA GLN A 254 -1.48 10.18 3.65
C GLN A 254 -0.42 10.79 4.57
N THR A 255 0.84 10.87 4.13
CA THR A 255 1.94 11.40 4.95
C THR A 255 2.32 12.83 4.59
N GLY A 256 1.88 13.30 3.42
CA GLY A 256 2.24 14.60 2.88
C GLY A 256 3.69 14.71 2.42
N THR A 257 4.35 13.58 2.11
CA THR A 257 5.77 13.53 1.77
C THR A 257 6.02 13.18 0.31
N THR A 258 7.02 13.82 -0.30
CA THR A 258 7.50 13.55 -1.66
C THR A 258 8.81 12.77 -1.62
N ARG A 259 8.97 11.78 -2.51
CA ARG A 259 10.24 11.06 -2.73
C ARG A 259 10.60 11.04 -4.22
N GLY A 260 11.90 11.10 -4.55
CA GLY A 260 12.38 10.86 -5.90
C GLY A 260 12.44 9.37 -6.21
N VAL A 261 12.04 8.97 -7.43
CA VAL A 261 12.01 7.56 -7.87
C VAL A 261 12.80 7.31 -9.16
N SER A 262 13.21 8.35 -9.90
CA SER A 262 14.16 8.25 -11.02
C SER A 262 15.62 8.14 -10.53
N VAL A 263 15.88 7.15 -9.69
CA VAL A 263 17.19 6.92 -9.06
C VAL A 263 17.76 5.55 -9.42
N GLY A 264 19.08 5.41 -9.47
CA GLY A 264 19.78 4.15 -9.64
C GLY A 264 20.06 3.44 -8.32
N LEU A 265 20.93 2.41 -8.38
CA LEU A 265 21.33 1.61 -7.22
C LEU A 265 21.78 2.50 -6.04
N ASN A 266 21.27 2.20 -4.84
CA ASN A 266 21.50 2.96 -3.60
C ASN A 266 20.95 4.42 -3.61
N GLY A 267 19.97 4.71 -4.47
CA GLY A 267 19.32 6.02 -4.52
C GLY A 267 20.15 7.12 -5.20
N ILE A 268 21.12 6.74 -6.03
CA ILE A 268 21.95 7.70 -6.78
C ILE A 268 21.10 8.32 -7.90
N GLU A 269 21.11 9.65 -8.01
CA GLU A 269 20.29 10.36 -9.00
C GLU A 269 20.74 10.11 -10.44
N GLY A 270 19.79 10.19 -11.37
CA GLY A 270 20.06 10.13 -12.81
C GLY A 270 21.02 11.25 -13.25
N ASN A 271 21.92 10.92 -14.17
CA ASN A 271 22.88 11.86 -14.78
C ASN A 271 22.32 12.56 -16.04
N ASN A 272 21.03 12.38 -16.32
CA ASN A 272 20.28 13.00 -17.40
C ASN A 272 18.79 13.06 -17.01
N PRO A 273 17.96 13.86 -17.69
CA PRO A 273 16.55 13.99 -17.35
C PRO A 273 15.77 12.67 -17.50
N ALA A 274 14.89 12.43 -16.53
CA ALA A 274 13.70 11.61 -16.70
C ALA A 274 12.61 12.47 -17.35
N ASN A 275 12.39 12.23 -18.65
CA ASN A 275 11.40 12.94 -19.45
C ASN A 275 10.16 12.06 -19.61
N GLY A 276 9.01 12.65 -19.95
CA GLY A 276 7.78 11.89 -20.19
C GLY A 276 6.86 11.76 -18.97
N SER A 277 5.75 11.06 -19.17
CA SER A 277 4.73 10.81 -18.15
C SER A 277 5.06 9.51 -17.41
N PRO A 278 5.22 9.52 -16.07
CA PRO A 278 5.34 8.31 -15.30
C PRO A 278 4.00 7.56 -15.26
N SER A 279 4.04 6.26 -14.97
CA SER A 279 2.87 5.46 -14.68
C SER A 279 3.06 4.63 -13.41
N ILE A 280 2.05 4.57 -12.55
CA ILE A 280 2.13 3.94 -11.22
C ILE A 280 1.15 2.78 -11.08
N SER A 281 1.58 1.68 -10.46
CA SER A 281 0.72 0.53 -10.19
C SER A 281 -0.35 0.85 -9.14
N ALA A 282 -1.41 0.04 -9.07
CA ALA A 282 -2.56 0.31 -8.20
C ALA A 282 -2.21 0.39 -6.71
N SER A 283 -1.18 -0.35 -6.27
CA SER A 283 -0.68 -0.33 -4.90
C SER A 283 0.28 0.82 -4.61
N GLY A 284 0.72 1.55 -5.63
CA GLY A 284 1.82 2.52 -5.55
C GLY A 284 3.22 1.88 -5.51
N ARG A 285 3.33 0.55 -5.59
CA ARG A 285 4.61 -0.15 -5.44
C ARG A 285 5.55 0.09 -6.62
N TYR A 286 5.04 -0.04 -7.85
CA TYR A 286 5.87 0.01 -9.05
C TYR A 286 5.59 1.29 -9.82
N VAL A 287 6.65 2.00 -10.23
CA VAL A 287 6.57 3.21 -11.05
C VAL A 287 7.36 3.01 -12.33
N ALA A 288 6.68 2.99 -13.47
CA ALA A 288 7.31 2.99 -14.78
C ALA A 288 7.59 4.42 -15.25
N PHE A 289 8.76 4.66 -15.83
CA PHE A 289 9.16 5.98 -16.31
C PHE A 289 10.19 5.93 -17.43
N GLU A 290 10.26 7.01 -18.21
CA GLU A 290 11.25 7.19 -19.27
C GLU A 290 12.45 8.03 -18.76
N SER A 291 13.68 7.66 -19.14
CA SER A 291 14.86 8.46 -18.80
C SER A 291 15.99 8.35 -19.83
N TYR A 292 16.74 9.43 -19.99
CA TYR A 292 18.01 9.48 -20.76
C TYR A 292 19.24 9.14 -19.90
N ALA A 293 19.05 8.86 -18.61
CA ALA A 293 20.13 8.68 -17.65
C ALA A 293 20.84 7.33 -17.81
N SER A 294 22.14 7.38 -18.13
CA SER A 294 22.96 6.20 -18.37
C SER A 294 23.43 5.49 -17.09
N ASN A 295 23.04 5.99 -15.91
CA ASN A 295 23.51 5.51 -14.60
C ASN A 295 22.40 4.98 -13.70
N LEU A 296 21.16 4.88 -14.19
CA LEU A 296 20.06 4.26 -13.44
C LEU A 296 20.25 2.74 -13.30
N VAL A 297 20.79 2.11 -14.35
CA VAL A 297 21.14 0.68 -14.37
C VAL A 297 22.55 0.47 -14.91
N GLN A 298 23.13 -0.71 -14.63
CA GLN A 298 24.44 -1.06 -15.17
C GLN A 298 24.38 -1.27 -16.69
N ASN A 299 25.42 -0.82 -17.40
CA ASN A 299 25.62 -1.03 -18.84
C ASN A 299 24.55 -0.40 -19.75
N ASP A 300 23.85 0.64 -19.30
CA ASP A 300 23.16 1.52 -20.23
C ASP A 300 24.18 2.28 -21.09
N THR A 301 24.16 2.01 -22.40
CA THR A 301 25.19 2.46 -23.34
C THR A 301 24.64 2.93 -24.68
N ASN A 302 23.30 2.94 -24.87
CA ASN A 302 22.69 3.29 -26.14
C ASN A 302 22.62 4.82 -26.38
N ASN A 303 22.74 5.64 -25.32
CA ASN A 303 22.60 7.11 -25.35
C ASN A 303 21.22 7.59 -25.84
N PHE A 304 20.18 6.75 -25.69
CA PHE A 304 18.81 7.08 -26.00
C PHE A 304 17.97 7.02 -24.72
N SER A 305 16.72 7.50 -24.79
CA SER A 305 15.79 7.29 -23.69
C SER A 305 15.37 5.82 -23.61
N ASP A 306 15.34 5.31 -22.39
CA ASP A 306 14.93 3.95 -22.06
C ASP A 306 13.74 3.98 -21.10
N ILE A 307 13.01 2.85 -21.02
CA ILE A 307 11.93 2.67 -20.05
C ILE A 307 12.47 1.90 -18.87
N PHE A 308 12.19 2.43 -17.69
CA PHE A 308 12.57 1.88 -16.39
C PHE A 308 11.35 1.61 -15.53
N VAL A 309 11.48 0.65 -14.61
CA VAL A 309 10.53 0.43 -13.51
C VAL A 309 11.28 0.56 -12.19
N TYR A 310 10.76 1.38 -11.28
CA TYR A 310 11.23 1.52 -9.91
C TYR A 310 10.30 0.77 -8.95
N ASP A 311 10.87 -0.11 -8.13
CA ASP A 311 10.15 -0.75 -7.01
C ASP A 311 10.36 0.08 -5.74
N THR A 312 9.30 0.77 -5.30
CA THR A 312 9.32 1.64 -4.12
C THR A 312 9.51 0.91 -2.80
N LEU A 313 9.33 -0.42 -2.78
CA LEU A 313 9.56 -1.25 -1.58
C LEU A 313 11.04 -1.59 -1.42
N THR A 314 11.72 -1.97 -2.51
CA THR A 314 13.12 -2.41 -2.49
C THR A 314 14.10 -1.29 -2.81
N GLY A 315 13.64 -0.21 -3.44
CA GLY A 315 14.47 0.87 -3.94
C GLY A 315 15.27 0.51 -5.18
N SER A 316 14.87 -0.52 -5.92
CA SER A 316 15.57 -1.01 -7.11
C SER A 316 14.97 -0.47 -8.40
N THR A 317 15.82 -0.21 -9.38
CA THR A 317 15.45 0.21 -10.74
C THR A 317 15.88 -0.84 -11.74
N GLU A 318 14.95 -1.25 -12.60
CA GLU A 318 15.21 -2.12 -13.74
C GLU A 318 14.88 -1.44 -15.06
N ARG A 319 15.56 -1.83 -16.14
CA ARG A 319 15.25 -1.36 -17.49
C ARG A 319 14.39 -2.41 -18.20
N VAL A 320 13.23 -1.99 -18.69
CA VAL A 320 12.25 -2.86 -19.36
C VAL A 320 12.15 -2.62 -20.87
N SER A 321 12.80 -1.57 -21.41
CA SER A 321 13.02 -1.39 -22.85
C SER A 321 14.11 -2.33 -23.41
N VAL A 322 13.95 -3.63 -23.16
CA VAL A 322 14.87 -4.70 -23.57
C VAL A 322 14.17 -5.71 -24.47
N SER A 323 14.93 -6.51 -25.21
CA SER A 323 14.43 -7.72 -25.87
C SER A 323 14.26 -8.88 -24.88
N SER A 324 13.58 -9.96 -25.27
CA SER A 324 13.46 -11.20 -24.47
C SER A 324 14.78 -11.94 -24.22
N GLN A 325 15.92 -11.39 -24.66
CA GLN A 325 17.27 -11.85 -24.31
C GLN A 325 18.03 -10.78 -23.52
N ALA A 326 17.31 -9.84 -22.89
CA ALA A 326 17.82 -8.72 -22.09
C ALA A 326 18.75 -7.74 -22.85
N ASN A 327 18.73 -7.74 -24.19
CA ASN A 327 19.46 -6.72 -24.95
C ASN A 327 18.68 -5.41 -24.94
N GLN A 328 19.31 -4.30 -24.56
CA GLN A 328 18.72 -2.96 -24.63
C GLN A 328 18.27 -2.59 -26.04
N GLY A 329 17.21 -1.78 -26.12
CA GLY A 329 16.82 -1.10 -27.35
C GLY A 329 17.96 -0.27 -27.95
N ASN A 330 18.08 -0.27 -29.27
CA ASN A 330 19.13 0.46 -29.98
C ASN A 330 18.72 1.88 -30.40
N ARG A 331 17.50 2.30 -30.05
CA ARG A 331 16.91 3.63 -30.26
C ARG A 331 15.98 3.95 -29.09
N GLY A 332 15.50 5.19 -29.03
CA GLY A 332 14.68 5.68 -27.92
C GLY A 332 13.34 4.98 -27.78
N SER A 333 12.93 4.83 -26.51
CA SER A 333 11.62 4.35 -26.08
C SER A 333 10.98 5.39 -25.16
N SER A 334 9.66 5.52 -25.20
CA SER A 334 8.91 6.56 -24.48
C SER A 334 7.52 6.08 -24.04
N SER A 335 6.80 6.95 -23.33
CA SER A 335 5.38 6.79 -22.99
C SER A 335 5.03 5.45 -22.30
N PRO A 336 5.66 5.11 -21.16
CA PRO A 336 5.40 3.85 -20.49
C PRO A 336 4.07 3.86 -19.72
N ILE A 337 3.35 2.74 -19.76
CA ILE A 337 2.15 2.47 -18.95
C ILE A 337 2.32 1.12 -18.26
N ILE A 338 2.05 1.06 -16.95
CA ILE A 338 2.17 -0.16 -16.15
C ILE A 338 0.79 -0.72 -15.77
N SER A 339 0.64 -2.05 -15.74
CA SER A 339 -0.58 -2.70 -15.28
C SER A 339 -0.82 -2.50 -13.78
N THR A 340 -2.07 -2.70 -13.36
CA THR A 340 -2.53 -2.56 -11.96
C THR A 340 -1.66 -3.33 -10.97
N ASP A 341 -1.21 -4.54 -11.33
CA ASP A 341 -0.37 -5.41 -10.50
C ASP A 341 1.15 -5.14 -10.66
N GLY A 342 1.57 -4.33 -11.62
CA GLY A 342 2.98 -4.07 -11.91
C GLY A 342 3.64 -5.06 -12.88
N ARG A 343 2.91 -6.05 -13.39
CA ARG A 343 3.50 -7.13 -14.21
C ARG A 343 3.78 -6.74 -15.66
N TYR A 344 2.88 -5.99 -16.28
CA TYR A 344 2.97 -5.66 -17.70
C TYR A 344 3.32 -4.19 -17.88
N VAL A 345 4.33 -3.91 -18.69
CA VAL A 345 4.70 -2.55 -19.07
C VAL A 345 4.54 -2.38 -20.58
N ALA A 346 3.60 -1.56 -21.00
CA ALA A 346 3.44 -1.16 -22.39
C ALA A 346 4.23 0.12 -22.67
N PHE A 347 4.88 0.21 -23.82
CA PHE A 347 5.63 1.41 -24.22
C PHE A 347 5.75 1.50 -25.73
N GLU A 348 6.00 2.70 -26.23
CA GLU A 348 6.34 2.93 -27.65
C GLU A 348 7.86 2.93 -27.83
N SER A 349 8.34 2.42 -28.97
CA SER A 349 9.78 2.41 -29.25
C SER A 349 10.09 2.50 -30.75
N TYR A 350 11.16 3.25 -31.06
CA TYR A 350 11.77 3.26 -32.40
C TYR A 350 12.79 2.11 -32.58
N ALA A 351 13.07 1.34 -31.54
CA ALA A 351 14.13 0.34 -31.54
C ALA A 351 13.76 -0.90 -32.36
N ASN A 352 14.56 -1.21 -33.37
CA ASN A 352 14.30 -2.33 -34.29
C ASN A 352 14.90 -3.67 -33.83
N ASN A 353 15.35 -3.75 -32.57
CA ASN A 353 16.00 -4.93 -32.01
C ASN A 353 15.33 -5.46 -30.73
N LEU A 354 14.17 -4.92 -30.34
CA LEU A 354 13.40 -5.42 -29.20
C LEU A 354 12.71 -6.76 -29.50
N VAL A 355 12.32 -6.97 -30.76
CA VAL A 355 11.81 -8.25 -31.27
C VAL A 355 12.48 -8.60 -32.59
N ALA A 356 12.44 -9.88 -32.96
CA ALA A 356 12.84 -10.29 -34.31
C ALA A 356 11.89 -9.70 -35.36
N ASP A 357 12.39 -9.45 -36.56
CA ASP A 357 11.63 -8.99 -37.73
C ASP A 357 10.94 -7.62 -37.60
N ASP A 358 11.40 -6.77 -36.70
CA ASP A 358 11.09 -5.34 -36.77
C ASP A 358 11.90 -4.67 -37.88
N THR A 359 11.19 -4.29 -38.96
CA THR A 359 11.81 -3.82 -40.21
C THR A 359 11.13 -2.58 -40.79
N ASN A 360 10.09 -2.05 -40.14
CA ASN A 360 9.29 -0.95 -40.67
C ASN A 360 9.96 0.43 -40.46
N ASN A 361 10.92 0.55 -39.53
CA ASN A 361 11.59 1.80 -39.13
C ASN A 361 10.63 2.89 -38.59
N PHE A 362 9.50 2.47 -38.03
CA PHE A 362 8.54 3.34 -37.35
C PHE A 362 8.52 3.08 -35.85
N ASN A 363 7.84 3.94 -35.10
CA ASN A 363 7.47 3.63 -33.72
C ASN A 363 6.47 2.47 -33.72
N ASP A 364 6.73 1.48 -32.87
CA ASP A 364 5.86 0.36 -32.60
C ASP A 364 5.51 0.30 -31.11
N ILE A 365 4.41 -0.37 -30.78
CA ILE A 365 4.00 -0.60 -29.40
C ILE A 365 4.50 -1.96 -28.95
N PHE A 366 5.17 -1.97 -27.80
CA PHE A 366 5.70 -3.16 -27.16
C PHE A 366 5.06 -3.37 -25.79
N VAL A 367 5.01 -4.62 -25.35
CA VAL A 367 4.68 -5.00 -23.98
C VAL A 367 5.79 -5.87 -23.44
N TYR A 368 6.34 -5.48 -22.29
CA TYR A 368 7.26 -6.28 -21.47
C TYR A 368 6.47 -6.96 -20.34
N ASP A 369 6.67 -8.27 -20.17
CA ASP A 369 6.19 -9.02 -19.00
C ASP A 369 7.34 -9.18 -18.02
N THR A 370 7.27 -8.49 -16.88
CA THR A 370 8.32 -8.46 -15.85
C THR A 370 8.46 -9.79 -15.11
N GLN A 371 7.48 -10.69 -15.22
CA GLN A 371 7.56 -12.01 -14.59
C GLN A 371 8.29 -13.03 -15.47
N THR A 372 8.14 -12.92 -16.79
CA THR A 372 8.71 -13.89 -17.74
C THR A 372 9.90 -13.36 -18.53
N ASP A 373 10.27 -12.09 -18.33
CA ASP A 373 11.31 -11.36 -19.06
C ASP A 373 11.12 -11.44 -20.59
N THR A 374 9.88 -11.27 -21.03
CA THR A 374 9.54 -11.35 -22.45
C THR A 374 9.00 -10.05 -23.00
N THR A 375 9.52 -9.67 -24.16
CA THR A 375 9.07 -8.51 -24.93
C THR A 375 8.33 -8.97 -26.18
N ARG A 376 7.18 -8.35 -26.44
CA ARG A 376 6.41 -8.56 -27.67
C ARG A 376 5.99 -7.26 -28.30
N ARG A 377 5.90 -7.23 -29.63
CA ARG A 377 5.27 -6.13 -30.38
C ARG A 377 3.78 -6.41 -30.50
N VAL A 378 2.95 -5.45 -30.12
CA VAL A 378 1.47 -5.54 -30.16
C VAL A 378 0.83 -4.63 -31.22
N SER A 379 1.61 -3.74 -31.85
CA SER A 379 1.22 -2.99 -33.06
C SER A 379 1.26 -3.88 -34.32
N VAL A 380 0.55 -5.00 -34.28
CA VAL A 380 0.47 -6.00 -35.36
C VAL A 380 -0.98 -6.23 -35.78
N SER A 381 -1.18 -6.76 -36.99
CA SER A 381 -2.47 -7.30 -37.44
C SER A 381 -2.80 -8.63 -36.75
N SER A 382 -4.05 -9.10 -36.88
CA SER A 382 -4.48 -10.43 -36.38
C SER A 382 -3.79 -11.63 -37.07
N GLN A 383 -2.92 -11.38 -38.05
CA GLN A 383 -2.04 -12.39 -38.67
C GLN A 383 -0.56 -12.15 -38.31
N ALA A 384 -0.30 -11.39 -37.24
CA ALA A 384 1.02 -11.01 -36.74
C ALA A 384 1.89 -10.21 -37.72
N ASN A 385 1.32 -9.64 -38.79
CA ASN A 385 2.06 -8.71 -39.65
C ASN A 385 2.24 -7.38 -38.92
N GLN A 386 3.45 -6.84 -38.92
CA GLN A 386 3.74 -5.50 -38.39
C GLN A 386 2.96 -4.40 -39.10
N GLY A 387 2.65 -3.33 -38.37
CA GLY A 387 2.11 -2.09 -38.93
C GLY A 387 3.03 -1.48 -39.98
N ASN A 388 2.45 -0.89 -41.02
CA ASN A 388 3.14 -0.15 -42.08
C ASN A 388 3.27 1.36 -41.81
N GLY A 389 2.92 1.80 -40.60
CA GLY A 389 3.00 3.17 -40.12
C GLY A 389 3.26 3.22 -38.61
N ALA A 390 3.57 4.40 -38.10
CA ALA A 390 3.90 4.58 -36.68
C ALA A 390 2.68 4.44 -35.76
N SER A 391 2.91 3.86 -34.58
CA SER A 391 1.92 3.67 -33.52
C SER A 391 2.38 4.36 -32.23
N PHE A 392 1.45 4.91 -31.45
CA PHE A 392 1.74 5.73 -30.26
C PHE A 392 0.70 5.54 -29.16
N SER A 393 0.96 6.19 -28.01
CA SER A 393 0.02 6.33 -26.88
C SER A 393 -0.61 5.00 -26.42
N PRO A 394 0.19 4.02 -25.97
CA PRO A 394 -0.35 2.77 -25.47
C PRO A 394 -1.12 2.96 -24.16
N ALA A 395 -2.10 2.10 -23.89
CA ALA A 395 -2.75 1.94 -22.58
C ALA A 395 -3.15 0.47 -22.34
N LEU A 396 -3.33 0.06 -21.08
CA LEU A 396 -3.52 -1.33 -20.66
C LEU A 396 -4.80 -1.55 -19.85
N SER A 397 -5.46 -2.70 -20.05
CA SER A 397 -6.39 -3.24 -19.05
C SER A 397 -5.63 -3.70 -17.79
N ALA A 398 -6.32 -3.88 -16.66
CA ALA A 398 -5.69 -4.16 -15.37
C ALA A 398 -4.86 -5.45 -15.37
N ASP A 399 -5.29 -6.45 -16.12
CA ASP A 399 -4.64 -7.74 -16.32
C ASP A 399 -3.63 -7.76 -17.49
N GLY A 400 -3.41 -6.61 -18.15
CA GLY A 400 -2.58 -6.50 -19.35
C GLY A 400 -3.12 -7.23 -20.58
N ARG A 401 -4.36 -7.75 -20.53
CA ARG A 401 -4.93 -8.53 -21.64
C ARG A 401 -5.21 -7.68 -22.87
N TYR A 402 -5.77 -6.50 -22.68
CA TYR A 402 -6.11 -5.59 -23.77
C TYR A 402 -5.12 -4.44 -23.81
N VAL A 403 -4.48 -4.25 -24.95
CA VAL A 403 -3.62 -3.09 -25.21
C VAL A 403 -4.33 -2.19 -26.21
N VAL A 404 -4.57 -0.93 -25.84
CA VAL A 404 -5.10 0.07 -26.75
C VAL A 404 -3.98 0.99 -27.19
N PHE A 405 -4.02 1.43 -28.44
CA PHE A 405 -3.03 2.34 -29.00
C PHE A 405 -3.62 3.00 -30.24
N ASP A 406 -3.02 4.09 -30.67
CA ASP A 406 -3.35 4.71 -31.95
C ASP A 406 -2.26 4.46 -32.99
N SER A 407 -2.62 4.50 -34.28
CA SER A 407 -1.69 4.17 -35.35
C SER A 407 -2.05 4.84 -36.67
N PHE A 408 -1.01 5.19 -37.45
CA PHE A 408 -1.13 5.55 -38.87
C PHE A 408 -1.10 4.33 -39.81
N ALA A 409 -0.98 3.12 -39.27
CA ALA A 409 -0.82 1.91 -40.07
C ALA A 409 -2.14 1.45 -40.70
N SER A 410 -2.21 1.50 -42.03
CA SER A 410 -3.39 1.11 -42.81
C SER A 410 -3.58 -0.42 -42.96
N ASN A 411 -2.71 -1.22 -42.34
CA ASN A 411 -2.68 -2.68 -42.54
C ASN A 411 -2.90 -3.48 -41.25
N LEU A 412 -3.20 -2.83 -40.12
CA LEU A 412 -3.53 -3.52 -38.87
C LEU A 412 -4.89 -4.25 -38.96
N VAL A 413 -5.82 -3.70 -39.75
CA VAL A 413 -7.09 -4.33 -40.13
C VAL A 413 -7.33 -4.16 -41.64
N ALA A 414 -8.10 -5.07 -42.25
CA ALA A 414 -8.24 -5.13 -43.72
C ALA A 414 -9.05 -3.96 -44.33
N ASP A 415 -9.99 -3.39 -43.58
CA ASP A 415 -10.91 -2.35 -44.05
C ASP A 415 -10.50 -0.94 -43.56
N ASP A 416 -9.23 -0.75 -43.25
CA ASP A 416 -8.69 0.58 -42.98
C ASP A 416 -8.36 1.31 -44.29
N THR A 417 -9.17 2.32 -44.61
CA THR A 417 -9.11 3.00 -45.92
C THR A 417 -9.19 4.52 -45.83
N ASN A 418 -9.27 5.10 -44.63
CA ASN A 418 -9.45 6.55 -44.45
C ASN A 418 -8.11 7.33 -44.55
N ASN A 419 -6.96 6.65 -44.48
CA ASN A 419 -5.62 7.25 -44.45
C ASN A 419 -5.43 8.26 -43.31
N THR A 420 -6.09 8.06 -42.19
CA THR A 420 -5.94 8.88 -40.98
C THR A 420 -5.37 8.05 -39.84
N ARG A 421 -5.07 8.71 -38.71
CA ARG A 421 -4.70 8.03 -37.46
C ARG A 421 -5.96 7.45 -36.83
N ASP A 422 -5.92 6.17 -36.54
CA ASP A 422 -7.05 5.41 -35.96
C ASP A 422 -6.65 4.79 -34.63
N VAL A 423 -7.66 4.43 -33.82
CA VAL A 423 -7.47 3.78 -32.53
C VAL A 423 -7.77 2.29 -32.65
N PHE A 424 -6.87 1.47 -32.10
CA PHE A 424 -6.91 0.02 -32.16
C PHE A 424 -6.85 -0.59 -30.76
N VAL A 425 -7.40 -1.80 -30.64
CA VAL A 425 -7.24 -2.67 -29.47
C VAL A 425 -6.65 -4.00 -29.93
N TYR A 426 -5.59 -4.43 -29.25
CA TYR A 426 -4.98 -5.75 -29.37
C TYR A 426 -5.39 -6.62 -28.17
N ASP A 427 -6.05 -7.75 -28.42
CA ASP A 427 -6.29 -8.78 -27.42
C ASP A 427 -5.12 -9.77 -27.42
N THR A 428 -4.38 -9.72 -26.32
CA THR A 428 -3.13 -10.44 -26.14
C THR A 428 -3.27 -11.92 -25.87
N GLN A 429 -4.48 -12.38 -25.57
CA GLN A 429 -4.80 -13.78 -25.35
C GLN A 429 -5.20 -14.46 -26.67
N THR A 430 -5.87 -13.71 -27.55
CA THR A 430 -6.39 -14.25 -28.82
C THR A 430 -5.56 -13.84 -30.03
N ASP A 431 -4.57 -12.96 -29.84
CA ASP A 431 -3.74 -12.34 -30.87
C ASP A 431 -4.58 -11.67 -31.96
N THR A 432 -5.61 -10.93 -31.54
CA THR A 432 -6.53 -10.23 -32.45
C THR A 432 -6.45 -8.72 -32.30
N THR A 433 -6.51 -8.03 -33.45
CA THR A 433 -6.47 -6.57 -33.56
C THR A 433 -7.78 -6.07 -34.14
N ARG A 434 -8.40 -5.10 -33.47
CA ARG A 434 -9.64 -4.45 -33.91
C ARG A 434 -9.51 -2.93 -33.86
N ARG A 435 -10.03 -2.24 -34.88
CA ARG A 435 -10.20 -0.79 -34.83
C ARG A 435 -11.44 -0.44 -34.00
N ILE A 436 -11.33 0.58 -33.15
CA ILE A 436 -12.42 1.07 -32.30
C ILE A 436 -12.81 2.52 -32.54
N SER A 437 -12.02 3.29 -33.32
CA SER A 437 -12.42 4.60 -33.86
C SER A 437 -13.49 4.42 -34.96
N VAL A 438 -14.63 3.86 -34.56
CA VAL A 438 -15.77 3.55 -35.42
C VAL A 438 -17.06 4.10 -34.81
N SER A 439 -18.06 4.37 -35.64
CA SER A 439 -19.44 4.64 -35.21
C SER A 439 -20.12 3.37 -34.68
N SER A 440 -21.29 3.52 -34.04
CA SER A 440 -22.13 2.38 -33.60
C SER A 440 -22.64 1.48 -34.73
N GLN A 441 -22.43 1.85 -35.99
CA GLN A 441 -22.68 1.02 -37.18
C GLN A 441 -21.38 0.46 -37.79
N ALA A 442 -20.29 0.48 -37.03
CA ALA A 442 -18.95 0.04 -37.42
C ALA A 442 -18.31 0.79 -38.61
N ASN A 443 -18.82 1.98 -38.98
CA ASN A 443 -18.14 2.83 -39.97
C ASN A 443 -16.92 3.50 -39.32
N GLN A 444 -15.76 3.45 -39.96
CA GLN A 444 -14.54 4.12 -39.51
C GLN A 444 -14.71 5.64 -39.40
N GLY A 445 -14.00 6.25 -38.46
CA GLY A 445 -13.85 7.69 -38.34
C GLY A 445 -13.33 8.32 -39.64
N ASN A 446 -13.84 9.50 -39.98
CA ASN A 446 -13.44 10.23 -41.18
C ASN A 446 -12.30 11.25 -40.94
N ASP A 447 -11.77 11.32 -39.73
CA ASP A 447 -10.67 12.20 -39.33
C ASP A 447 -9.86 11.56 -38.18
N PHE A 448 -8.78 12.21 -37.72
CA PHE A 448 -7.85 11.69 -36.71
C PHE A 448 -8.56 11.29 -35.41
N SER A 449 -8.22 10.10 -34.89
CA SER A 449 -8.56 9.63 -33.54
C SER A 449 -7.29 9.16 -32.82
N TYR A 450 -7.07 9.58 -31.58
CA TYR A 450 -5.82 9.36 -30.84
C TYR A 450 -5.99 9.47 -29.31
N ASN A 451 -4.89 9.28 -28.57
CA ASN A 451 -4.84 9.31 -27.09
C ASN A 451 -5.88 8.38 -26.42
N PRO A 452 -5.87 7.07 -26.73
CA PRO A 452 -6.82 6.14 -26.14
C PRO A 452 -6.47 5.77 -24.70
N VAL A 453 -7.50 5.54 -23.89
CA VAL A 453 -7.42 4.95 -22.54
C VAL A 453 -8.49 3.88 -22.38
N ILE A 454 -8.24 2.86 -21.57
CA ILE A 454 -9.11 1.68 -21.43
C ILE A 454 -9.46 1.41 -19.96
N SER A 455 -10.68 0.93 -19.70
CA SER A 455 -11.12 0.48 -18.37
C SER A 455 -10.39 -0.81 -17.94
N ALA A 456 -10.35 -1.08 -16.63
CA ALA A 456 -9.64 -2.20 -16.06
C ALA A 456 -10.07 -3.57 -16.62
N ASP A 457 -11.37 -3.71 -16.92
CA ASP A 457 -11.97 -4.91 -17.52
C ASP A 457 -11.85 -4.99 -19.06
N GLY A 458 -11.32 -3.94 -19.70
CA GLY A 458 -11.20 -3.84 -21.15
C GLY A 458 -12.49 -3.47 -21.89
N ARG A 459 -13.58 -3.17 -21.16
CA ARG A 459 -14.90 -2.93 -21.76
C ARG A 459 -15.03 -1.56 -22.40
N TYR A 460 -14.57 -0.51 -21.73
CA TYR A 460 -14.74 0.86 -22.20
C TYR A 460 -13.42 1.42 -22.67
N VAL A 461 -13.41 2.01 -23.86
CA VAL A 461 -12.24 2.73 -24.39
C VAL A 461 -12.63 4.15 -24.69
N ALA A 462 -12.02 5.12 -24.00
CA ALA A 462 -12.19 6.53 -24.28
C ALA A 462 -11.04 7.03 -25.16
N PHE A 463 -11.33 7.95 -26.07
CA PHE A 463 -10.34 8.49 -27.00
C PHE A 463 -10.75 9.88 -27.49
N GLU A 464 -9.77 10.62 -27.96
CA GLU A 464 -9.93 11.93 -28.58
C GLU A 464 -10.14 11.79 -30.10
N SER A 465 -11.04 12.56 -30.70
CA SER A 465 -11.26 12.51 -32.15
C SER A 465 -11.80 13.80 -32.76
N TYR A 466 -11.33 14.11 -33.98
CA TYR A 466 -11.90 15.14 -34.88
C TYR A 466 -12.98 14.58 -35.82
N ALA A 467 -13.28 13.29 -35.75
CA ALA A 467 -14.14 12.62 -36.72
C ALA A 467 -15.64 12.94 -36.52
N SER A 468 -16.14 13.84 -37.35
CA SER A 468 -17.57 14.24 -37.41
C SER A 468 -18.59 13.12 -37.68
N ASN A 469 -18.16 11.89 -37.98
CA ASN A 469 -19.05 10.78 -38.33
C ASN A 469 -19.11 9.64 -37.30
N LEU A 470 -18.43 9.77 -36.15
CA LEU A 470 -18.51 8.76 -35.08
C LEU A 470 -19.89 8.74 -34.41
N VAL A 471 -20.56 9.91 -34.36
CA VAL A 471 -21.95 10.08 -33.93
C VAL A 471 -22.69 11.01 -34.90
N ALA A 472 -24.02 10.92 -35.00
CA ALA A 472 -24.78 11.61 -36.05
C ALA A 472 -24.88 13.14 -35.89
N ASP A 473 -24.78 13.64 -34.66
CA ASP A 473 -25.00 15.06 -34.31
C ASP A 473 -23.68 15.75 -33.92
N ASP A 474 -22.55 15.26 -34.44
CA ASP A 474 -21.28 15.96 -34.32
C ASP A 474 -21.14 17.02 -35.42
N THR A 475 -21.15 18.29 -35.01
CA THR A 475 -21.21 19.43 -35.94
C THR A 475 -20.30 20.59 -35.53
N ASN A 476 -19.52 20.45 -34.47
CA ASN A 476 -18.76 21.57 -33.89
C ASN A 476 -17.41 21.82 -34.62
N ASN A 477 -16.88 20.82 -35.34
CA ASN A 477 -15.56 20.81 -35.98
C ASN A 477 -14.39 20.97 -34.99
N PHE A 478 -14.60 20.60 -33.73
CA PHE A 478 -13.58 20.58 -32.69
C PHE A 478 -13.28 19.14 -32.28
N SER A 479 -12.15 18.94 -31.61
CA SER A 479 -11.83 17.64 -31.02
C SER A 479 -12.78 17.33 -29.87
N ASP A 480 -13.35 16.13 -29.87
CA ASP A 480 -14.30 15.66 -28.85
C ASP A 480 -13.79 14.39 -28.18
N ILE A 481 -14.26 14.14 -26.95
CA ILE A 481 -14.00 12.88 -26.24
C ILE A 481 -15.11 11.90 -26.54
N PHE A 482 -14.74 10.73 -27.05
CA PHE A 482 -15.65 9.63 -27.33
C PHE A 482 -15.35 8.45 -26.42
N ILE A 483 -16.36 7.64 -26.15
CA ILE A 483 -16.22 6.33 -25.52
C ILE A 483 -16.83 5.25 -26.40
N TYR A 484 -16.11 4.15 -26.55
CA TYR A 484 -16.53 2.94 -27.24
C TYR A 484 -16.73 1.81 -26.23
N ASP A 485 -17.94 1.25 -26.18
CA ASP A 485 -18.24 0.05 -25.40
C ASP A 485 -17.96 -1.18 -26.28
N THR A 486 -16.91 -1.91 -25.92
CA THR A 486 -16.40 -3.06 -26.69
C THR A 486 -17.33 -4.26 -26.66
N GLN A 487 -18.24 -4.33 -25.69
CA GLN A 487 -19.23 -5.40 -25.57
C GLN A 487 -20.46 -5.14 -26.45
N THR A 488 -20.92 -3.89 -26.51
CA THR A 488 -22.14 -3.53 -27.25
C THR A 488 -21.86 -3.00 -28.66
N GLY A 489 -20.61 -2.59 -28.93
CA GLY A 489 -20.20 -1.97 -30.18
C GLY A 489 -20.75 -0.56 -30.36
N THR A 490 -21.04 0.14 -29.26
CA THR A 490 -21.64 1.49 -29.30
C THR A 490 -20.61 2.58 -29.01
N THR A 491 -20.70 3.67 -29.77
CA THR A 491 -19.87 4.88 -29.62
C THR A 491 -20.72 6.04 -29.14
N ARG A 492 -20.25 6.76 -28.12
CA ARG A 492 -20.92 7.94 -27.54
C ARG A 492 -19.93 9.07 -27.36
N ARG A 493 -20.35 10.30 -27.62
CA ARG A 493 -19.60 11.50 -27.22
C ARG A 493 -19.83 11.81 -25.75
N ILE A 494 -18.76 12.14 -25.03
CA ILE A 494 -18.71 12.40 -23.60
C ILE A 494 -18.45 13.89 -23.28
N SER A 495 -17.80 14.63 -24.19
CA SER A 495 -17.64 16.08 -24.13
C SER A 495 -18.97 16.83 -24.39
N VAL A 496 -19.95 16.60 -23.51
CA VAL A 496 -21.30 17.16 -23.58
C VAL A 496 -21.73 17.78 -22.25
N ASP A 497 -22.63 18.76 -22.31
CA ASP A 497 -23.28 19.30 -21.11
C ASP A 497 -24.33 18.32 -20.52
N SER A 498 -24.93 18.70 -19.39
CA SER A 498 -25.97 17.89 -18.72
C SER A 498 -27.25 17.67 -19.53
N GLN A 499 -27.41 18.37 -20.67
CA GLN A 499 -28.51 18.23 -21.62
C GLN A 499 -28.06 17.50 -22.90
N SER A 500 -26.85 16.92 -22.89
CA SER A 500 -26.23 16.22 -24.02
C SER A 500 -25.90 17.12 -25.22
N ASN A 501 -25.81 18.44 -25.03
CA ASN A 501 -25.29 19.31 -26.08
C ASN A 501 -23.77 19.23 -26.13
N GLN A 502 -23.20 19.18 -27.33
CA GLN A 502 -21.74 19.12 -27.54
C GLN A 502 -21.01 20.34 -26.99
N GLY A 503 -19.77 20.13 -26.55
CA GLY A 503 -18.82 21.20 -26.29
C GLY A 503 -18.63 22.11 -27.50
N ASN A 504 -18.43 23.41 -27.25
CA ASN A 504 -18.25 24.42 -28.28
C ASN A 504 -16.78 24.73 -28.59
N ASN A 505 -15.84 23.90 -28.12
CA ASN A 505 -14.40 24.03 -28.29
C ASN A 505 -13.71 22.68 -28.02
N ASP A 506 -12.41 22.59 -28.25
CA ASP A 506 -11.64 21.34 -28.14
C ASP A 506 -11.67 20.72 -26.74
N SER A 507 -11.78 19.39 -26.71
CA SER A 507 -11.64 18.52 -25.53
C SER A 507 -10.52 17.51 -25.77
N PHE A 508 -9.74 17.19 -24.73
CA PHE A 508 -8.45 16.50 -24.85
C PHE A 508 -8.10 15.71 -23.57
N SER A 509 -7.08 14.84 -23.67
CA SER A 509 -6.51 14.05 -22.57
C SER A 509 -7.55 13.30 -21.70
N PRO A 510 -8.30 12.33 -22.28
CA PRO A 510 -9.24 11.53 -21.50
C PRO A 510 -8.53 10.57 -20.54
N ALA A 511 -9.12 10.32 -19.37
CA ALA A 511 -8.78 9.22 -18.45
C ALA A 511 -10.06 8.54 -17.92
N LEU A 512 -9.94 7.29 -17.46
CA LEU A 512 -11.06 6.43 -17.05
C LEU A 512 -10.88 5.87 -15.64
N SER A 513 -11.96 5.81 -14.86
CA SER A 513 -12.01 4.94 -13.68
C SER A 513 -11.98 3.48 -14.10
N ALA A 514 -11.61 2.59 -13.18
CA ALA A 514 -11.40 1.17 -13.48
C ALA A 514 -12.66 0.47 -14.03
N ASP A 515 -13.84 0.86 -13.54
CA ASP A 515 -15.14 0.37 -14.00
C ASP A 515 -15.68 1.10 -15.25
N GLY A 516 -14.96 2.13 -15.72
CA GLY A 516 -15.36 3.01 -16.81
C GLY A 516 -16.54 3.93 -16.49
N ARG A 517 -16.95 4.07 -15.23
CA ARG A 517 -18.07 4.94 -14.82
C ARG A 517 -17.74 6.42 -14.95
N TYR A 518 -16.52 6.82 -14.60
CA TYR A 518 -16.06 8.20 -14.63
C TYR A 518 -15.06 8.39 -15.75
N VAL A 519 -15.31 9.41 -16.59
CA VAL A 519 -14.37 9.89 -17.60
C VAL A 519 -13.91 11.28 -17.17
N THR A 520 -12.62 11.45 -16.93
CA THR A 520 -12.04 12.78 -16.75
C THR A 520 -11.40 13.24 -18.05
N PHE A 521 -11.46 14.54 -18.33
CA PHE A 521 -10.87 15.12 -19.53
C PHE A 521 -10.65 16.62 -19.38
N GLY A 522 -9.71 17.16 -20.15
CA GLY A 522 -9.54 18.60 -20.31
C GLY A 522 -10.47 19.13 -21.40
N SER A 523 -11.01 20.35 -21.23
CA SER A 523 -11.78 21.00 -22.31
C SER A 523 -11.70 22.52 -22.24
N SER A 524 -11.56 23.16 -23.40
CA SER A 524 -11.62 24.62 -23.55
C SER A 524 -13.05 25.12 -23.81
N ALA A 525 -14.04 24.25 -23.75
CA ALA A 525 -15.44 24.57 -24.02
C ALA A 525 -16.08 25.35 -22.87
N SER A 526 -16.74 26.47 -23.19
CA SER A 526 -17.39 27.34 -22.20
C SER A 526 -18.80 26.89 -21.83
N ASN A 527 -19.36 25.91 -22.53
CA ASN A 527 -20.76 25.50 -22.39
C ASN A 527 -20.97 24.15 -21.71
N LEU A 528 -19.92 23.44 -21.27
CA LEU A 528 -20.06 22.13 -20.62
C LEU A 528 -20.70 22.21 -19.23
N VAL A 529 -20.43 23.29 -18.49
CA VAL A 529 -21.05 23.60 -17.19
C VAL A 529 -21.41 25.08 -17.12
N ALA A 530 -22.40 25.43 -16.29
CA ALA A 530 -22.76 26.81 -16.05
C ALA A 530 -21.59 27.59 -15.40
N GLY A 531 -21.37 28.84 -15.82
CA GLY A 531 -20.31 29.69 -15.27
C GLY A 531 -18.93 29.49 -15.90
N GLY A 532 -18.79 28.70 -16.98
CA GLY A 532 -17.56 28.68 -17.78
C GLY A 532 -17.38 29.97 -18.58
N THR A 533 -16.37 30.77 -18.24
CA THR A 533 -16.22 32.11 -18.84
C THR A 533 -14.84 32.47 -19.40
N ASN A 534 -13.80 31.66 -19.18
CA ASN A 534 -12.42 32.02 -19.54
C ASN A 534 -11.94 31.49 -20.92
N ASN A 535 -12.65 30.55 -21.55
CA ASN A 535 -12.23 29.87 -22.79
C ASN A 535 -10.80 29.28 -22.71
N THR A 536 -10.33 28.95 -21.51
CA THR A 536 -9.10 28.18 -21.29
C THR A 536 -9.49 26.75 -20.94
N GLY A 537 -8.56 25.81 -21.09
CA GLY A 537 -8.78 24.41 -20.73
C GLY A 537 -9.00 24.26 -19.23
N ASP A 538 -10.12 23.65 -18.86
CA ASP A 538 -10.40 23.20 -17.48
C ASP A 538 -10.48 21.68 -17.44
N ILE A 539 -10.41 21.11 -16.24
CA ILE A 539 -10.64 19.68 -16.04
C ILE A 539 -12.11 19.43 -15.70
N PHE A 540 -12.69 18.46 -16.40
CA PHE A 540 -14.05 17.97 -16.17
C PHE A 540 -14.04 16.49 -15.80
N VAL A 541 -15.06 16.08 -15.04
CA VAL A 541 -15.43 14.69 -14.82
C VAL A 541 -16.86 14.47 -15.31
N TYR A 542 -17.06 13.42 -16.10
CA TYR A 542 -18.36 12.98 -16.60
C TYR A 542 -18.69 11.60 -16.05
N ASN A 543 -19.85 11.48 -15.40
CA ASN A 543 -20.37 10.19 -14.94
C ASN A 543 -21.27 9.60 -16.05
N ILE A 544 -20.85 8.47 -16.60
CA ILE A 544 -21.53 7.82 -17.73
C ILE A 544 -22.92 7.29 -17.36
N GLN A 545 -23.10 6.86 -16.12
CA GLN A 545 -24.36 6.28 -15.65
C GLN A 545 -25.45 7.34 -15.50
N THR A 546 -25.11 8.52 -14.98
CA THR A 546 -26.06 9.61 -14.72
C THR A 546 -26.17 10.62 -15.87
N GLY A 547 -25.12 10.73 -16.69
CA GLY A 547 -24.95 11.83 -17.64
C GLY A 547 -24.64 13.18 -16.99
N THR A 548 -24.13 13.18 -15.74
CA THR A 548 -23.74 14.41 -15.04
C THR A 548 -22.29 14.76 -15.32
N ILE A 549 -22.05 16.05 -15.57
CA ILE A 549 -20.72 16.63 -15.78
C ILE A 549 -20.42 17.67 -14.71
N LYS A 550 -19.16 17.72 -14.25
CA LYS A 550 -18.68 18.66 -13.24
C LYS A 550 -17.28 19.15 -13.60
N ARG A 551 -16.99 20.42 -13.32
CA ARG A 551 -15.64 20.97 -13.38
C ARG A 551 -14.92 20.70 -12.06
N VAL A 552 -13.67 20.24 -12.12
CA VAL A 552 -12.86 19.88 -10.93
C VAL A 552 -11.62 20.74 -10.75
N SER A 553 -11.19 21.49 -11.79
CA SER A 553 -10.20 22.56 -11.67
C SER A 553 -10.80 23.80 -11.02
N VAL A 554 -11.17 23.66 -9.74
CA VAL A 554 -11.83 24.70 -8.93
C VAL A 554 -11.14 24.86 -7.58
N ASP A 555 -11.28 26.05 -7.00
CA ASP A 555 -10.85 26.32 -5.62
C ASP A 555 -11.81 25.70 -4.58
N SER A 556 -11.51 25.88 -3.30
CA SER A 556 -12.35 25.37 -2.20
C SER A 556 -13.76 25.96 -2.15
N GLN A 557 -14.01 27.07 -2.85
CA GLN A 557 -15.31 27.74 -3.00
C GLN A 557 -16.02 27.39 -4.31
N GLN A 558 -15.49 26.42 -5.07
CA GLN A 558 -15.98 26.01 -6.39
C GLN A 558 -15.83 27.10 -7.47
N ASN A 559 -14.97 28.09 -7.27
CA ASN A 559 -14.63 29.04 -8.33
C ASN A 559 -13.67 28.40 -9.33
N GLN A 560 -13.87 28.71 -10.59
CA GLN A 560 -13.04 28.23 -11.69
C GLN A 560 -11.57 28.67 -11.57
N GLY A 561 -10.64 27.78 -11.94
CA GLY A 561 -9.25 28.12 -12.19
C GLY A 561 -9.09 29.28 -13.18
N ASN A 562 -8.15 30.17 -12.92
CA ASN A 562 -7.93 31.37 -13.73
C ASN A 562 -6.97 31.18 -14.91
N ASP A 563 -6.42 29.98 -15.08
CA ASP A 563 -5.53 29.60 -16.17
C ASP A 563 -5.75 28.12 -16.55
N PHE A 564 -5.01 27.66 -17.56
CA PHE A 564 -5.20 26.37 -18.19
C PHE A 564 -4.82 25.19 -17.26
N SER A 565 -5.64 24.14 -17.28
CA SER A 565 -5.40 22.83 -16.63
C SER A 565 -5.34 21.70 -17.67
N TYR A 566 -4.48 20.71 -17.44
CA TYR A 566 -4.21 19.61 -18.38
C TYR A 566 -4.13 18.24 -17.69
N ASN A 567 -4.08 17.18 -18.51
CA ASN A 567 -3.70 15.81 -18.15
C ASN A 567 -4.32 15.31 -16.84
N PRO A 568 -5.67 15.23 -16.78
CA PRO A 568 -6.31 14.65 -15.63
C PRO A 568 -6.14 13.13 -15.62
N VAL A 569 -5.96 12.58 -14.43
CA VAL A 569 -6.04 11.15 -14.14
C VAL A 569 -7.02 10.92 -13.01
N VAL A 570 -7.63 9.75 -12.95
CA VAL A 570 -8.69 9.43 -11.97
C VAL A 570 -8.39 8.10 -11.30
N SER A 571 -8.60 8.02 -9.98
CA SER A 571 -8.42 6.79 -9.21
C SER A 571 -9.41 5.70 -9.64
N THR A 572 -9.11 4.44 -9.32
CA THR A 572 -9.93 3.25 -9.63
C THR A 572 -11.39 3.42 -9.25
N ASP A 573 -11.67 4.03 -8.10
CA ASP A 573 -13.00 4.28 -7.54
C ASP A 573 -13.66 5.60 -8.00
N GLY A 574 -12.96 6.40 -8.82
CA GLY A 574 -13.47 7.69 -9.27
C GLY A 574 -13.47 8.81 -8.23
N GLN A 575 -12.94 8.58 -7.02
CA GLN A 575 -13.01 9.56 -5.92
C GLN A 575 -11.94 10.66 -6.01
N TYR A 576 -10.76 10.33 -6.52
CA TYR A 576 -9.62 11.23 -6.59
C TYR A 576 -9.27 11.53 -8.04
N ILE A 577 -9.05 12.80 -8.34
CA ILE A 577 -8.65 13.26 -9.66
C ILE A 577 -7.40 14.11 -9.51
N ALA A 578 -6.27 13.63 -10.03
CA ALA A 578 -5.05 14.42 -10.08
C ALA A 578 -4.94 15.11 -11.44
N PHE A 579 -4.45 16.35 -11.47
CA PHE A 579 -4.27 17.12 -12.70
C PHE A 579 -3.19 18.18 -12.51
N GLU A 580 -2.66 18.66 -13.63
CA GLU A 580 -1.69 19.76 -13.64
C GLU A 580 -2.35 21.08 -14.05
N THR A 581 -1.87 22.21 -13.53
CA THR A 581 -2.44 23.52 -13.89
C THR A 581 -1.50 24.70 -13.70
N TYR A 582 -1.70 25.74 -14.51
CA TYR A 582 -1.09 27.07 -14.31
C TYR A 582 -1.92 27.98 -13.41
N ALA A 583 -3.12 27.56 -13.00
CA ALA A 583 -4.04 28.39 -12.25
C ALA A 583 -3.50 28.63 -10.83
N ASN A 584 -3.19 29.89 -10.52
CA ASN A 584 -2.66 30.30 -9.21
C ASN A 584 -3.76 30.62 -8.18
N ASN A 585 -5.02 30.35 -8.51
CA ASN A 585 -6.17 30.63 -7.64
C ASN A 585 -6.86 29.37 -7.12
N LEU A 586 -6.38 28.16 -7.43
CA LEU A 586 -6.98 26.91 -6.92
C LEU A 586 -6.67 26.68 -5.44
N VAL A 587 -5.53 27.17 -4.98
CA VAL A 587 -5.16 27.23 -3.55
C VAL A 587 -4.58 28.60 -3.26
N ALA A 588 -4.93 29.18 -2.12
CA ALA A 588 -4.35 30.43 -1.70
C ALA A 588 -2.87 30.23 -1.30
N GLY A 589 -2.02 31.22 -1.58
CA GLY A 589 -0.58 31.12 -1.37
C GLY A 589 0.18 30.49 -2.55
N ASP A 590 -0.49 30.24 -3.68
CA ASP A 590 0.20 29.96 -4.93
C ASP A 590 0.90 31.20 -5.49
N THR A 591 2.24 31.21 -5.44
CA THR A 591 3.03 32.38 -5.81
C THR A 591 4.19 32.06 -6.75
N ASN A 592 4.42 30.79 -7.08
CA ASN A 592 5.55 30.39 -7.91
C ASN A 592 5.34 30.72 -9.41
N ASN A 593 4.10 30.95 -9.85
CA ASN A 593 3.72 31.07 -11.26
C ASN A 593 4.21 29.89 -12.13
N SER A 594 4.36 28.72 -11.51
CA SER A 594 4.76 27.47 -12.15
C SER A 594 3.53 26.59 -12.35
N ARG A 595 3.65 25.61 -13.25
CA ARG A 595 2.67 24.53 -13.32
C ARG A 595 2.80 23.64 -12.08
N ASP A 596 1.69 23.40 -11.40
CA ASP A 596 1.65 22.56 -10.20
C ASP A 596 0.67 21.39 -10.38
N ILE A 597 0.89 20.33 -9.60
CA ILE A 597 -0.01 19.18 -9.54
C ILE A 597 -0.97 19.37 -8.37
N PHE A 598 -2.26 19.17 -8.65
CA PHE A 598 -3.33 19.21 -7.66
C PHE A 598 -4.09 17.89 -7.64
N VAL A 599 -4.65 17.57 -6.48
CA VAL A 599 -5.62 16.49 -6.33
C VAL A 599 -6.97 17.07 -5.91
N TYR A 600 -8.01 16.73 -6.67
CA TYR A 600 -9.40 17.00 -6.34
C TYR A 600 -10.03 15.73 -5.77
N ARG A 601 -10.83 15.89 -4.71
CA ARG A 601 -11.65 14.83 -4.14
C ARG A 601 -13.11 15.25 -4.17
N ASP A 602 -13.99 14.40 -4.70
CA ASP A 602 -15.43 14.64 -4.68
C ASP A 602 -16.08 14.04 -3.43
N ASP A 603 -16.19 14.82 -2.35
CA ASP A 603 -16.83 14.36 -1.12
C ASP A 603 -18.38 14.39 -1.18
N THR A 604 -18.98 14.84 -2.29
CA THR A 604 -20.44 14.94 -2.44
C THR A 604 -21.11 13.61 -2.81
N ILE A 605 -20.34 12.64 -3.33
CA ILE A 605 -20.80 11.28 -3.57
C ILE A 605 -20.24 10.41 -2.46
N PRO A 606 -21.07 9.91 -1.53
CA PRO A 606 -20.58 9.10 -0.43
C PRO A 606 -20.06 7.75 -0.92
N THR A 607 -19.09 7.20 -0.21
CA THR A 607 -18.53 5.86 -0.43
C THR A 607 -19.12 4.89 0.57
N VAL A 608 -19.67 3.77 0.09
CA VAL A 608 -20.42 2.81 0.89
C VAL A 608 -19.66 1.50 1.04
N SER A 609 -19.67 0.96 2.25
CA SER A 609 -19.09 -0.35 2.59
C SER A 609 -20.05 -1.16 3.46
N ILE A 610 -19.85 -2.48 3.54
CA ILE A 610 -20.64 -3.40 4.34
C ILE A 610 -19.75 -4.33 5.16
N ALA A 611 -20.12 -4.59 6.40
CA ALA A 611 -19.46 -5.57 7.26
C ALA A 611 -20.49 -6.41 8.02
N ALA A 612 -20.17 -7.66 8.35
CA ALA A 612 -20.94 -8.44 9.31
C ALA A 612 -20.36 -8.13 10.70
N ILE A 613 -21.02 -7.24 11.45
CA ILE A 613 -20.56 -6.86 12.80
C ILE A 613 -20.98 -7.89 13.84
N ASP A 614 -21.99 -8.71 13.50
CA ASP A 614 -22.27 -9.98 14.14
C ASP A 614 -22.48 -11.03 13.05
N ALA A 615 -21.42 -11.79 12.78
CA ALA A 615 -21.37 -12.76 11.68
C ALA A 615 -21.98 -14.12 12.07
N SER A 616 -22.44 -14.31 13.31
CA SER A 616 -23.01 -15.56 13.81
C SER A 616 -24.45 -15.33 14.25
N ALA A 617 -25.38 -16.15 13.77
CA ALA A 617 -26.77 -16.17 14.19
C ALA A 617 -27.18 -17.60 14.52
N ALA A 618 -28.22 -17.78 15.32
CA ALA A 618 -28.70 -19.11 15.69
C ALA A 618 -30.22 -19.15 15.83
N GLU A 619 -30.84 -20.23 15.35
CA GLU A 619 -32.27 -20.54 15.59
C GLU A 619 -32.61 -20.66 17.08
N SER A 620 -31.60 -20.84 17.93
CA SER A 620 -31.74 -20.80 19.39
C SER A 620 -32.04 -19.40 19.97
N GLY A 621 -32.07 -18.37 19.12
CA GLY A 621 -32.46 -17.00 19.46
C GLY A 621 -31.35 -15.96 19.32
N ASP A 622 -30.22 -16.30 18.69
CA ASP A 622 -29.11 -15.38 18.43
C ASP A 622 -29.30 -14.68 17.08
N VAL A 623 -29.01 -13.39 17.01
CA VAL A 623 -29.29 -12.54 15.84
C VAL A 623 -28.01 -12.23 15.08
N GLY A 624 -28.07 -12.27 13.75
CA GLY A 624 -26.96 -11.81 12.91
C GLY A 624 -27.14 -10.34 12.54
N ILE A 625 -26.04 -9.60 12.40
CA ILE A 625 -26.10 -8.16 12.13
C ILE A 625 -25.10 -7.76 11.05
N PHE A 626 -25.62 -7.24 9.94
CA PHE A 626 -24.83 -6.51 8.96
C PHE A 626 -24.83 -5.03 9.28
N ARG A 627 -23.71 -4.34 9.03
CA ARG A 627 -23.61 -2.88 9.06
C ARG A 627 -23.23 -2.38 7.69
N ILE A 628 -24.09 -1.56 7.09
CA ILE A 628 -23.74 -0.77 5.92
C ILE A 628 -23.29 0.61 6.41
N SER A 629 -22.09 1.03 6.04
CA SER A 629 -21.50 2.33 6.41
C SER A 629 -21.32 3.22 5.19
N ARG A 630 -21.35 4.54 5.38
CA ARG A 630 -20.93 5.53 4.39
C ARG A 630 -19.85 6.47 4.92
N ALA A 631 -18.93 6.85 4.05
CA ALA A 631 -17.96 7.93 4.25
C ALA A 631 -18.21 9.04 3.20
N GLY A 632 -17.99 10.30 3.56
CA GLY A 632 -18.33 11.46 2.70
C GLY A 632 -19.64 12.13 3.15
N ASP A 633 -20.42 12.67 2.20
CA ASP A 633 -21.66 13.39 2.50
C ASP A 633 -22.70 12.56 3.28
N ILE A 634 -23.07 13.06 4.46
CA ILE A 634 -24.13 12.48 5.31
C ILE A 634 -25.39 13.34 5.43
N SER A 635 -25.43 14.49 4.75
CA SER A 635 -26.47 15.51 4.91
C SER A 635 -27.84 15.09 4.38
N LEU A 636 -27.87 14.15 3.42
CA LEU A 636 -29.09 13.60 2.83
C LEU A 636 -29.27 12.12 3.18
N PRO A 637 -30.50 11.58 3.16
CA PRO A 637 -30.69 10.15 3.28
C PRO A 637 -30.11 9.42 2.06
N LEU A 638 -29.49 8.26 2.27
CA LEU A 638 -28.88 7.44 1.22
C LEU A 638 -29.52 6.06 1.19
N GLN A 639 -30.21 5.74 0.09
CA GLN A 639 -30.65 4.38 -0.17
C GLN A 639 -29.51 3.59 -0.84
N VAL A 640 -29.13 2.48 -0.22
CA VAL A 640 -28.09 1.55 -0.66
C VAL A 640 -28.74 0.26 -1.12
N THR A 641 -28.33 -0.26 -2.27
CA THR A 641 -28.80 -1.53 -2.83
C THR A 641 -27.79 -2.64 -2.54
N TYR A 642 -28.28 -3.82 -2.18
CA TYR A 642 -27.47 -5.01 -1.99
C TYR A 642 -28.15 -6.25 -2.60
N GLY A 643 -27.34 -7.10 -3.22
CA GLY A 643 -27.73 -8.46 -3.59
C GLY A 643 -27.75 -9.37 -2.37
N ILE A 644 -28.67 -10.32 -2.38
CA ILE A 644 -28.82 -11.37 -1.35
C ILE A 644 -28.41 -12.69 -2.00
N SER A 645 -27.46 -13.38 -1.37
CA SER A 645 -26.96 -14.69 -1.80
C SER A 645 -26.56 -15.51 -0.58
N GLY A 646 -26.03 -16.71 -0.79
CA GLY A 646 -25.75 -17.68 0.26
C GLY A 646 -26.65 -18.91 0.13
N THR A 647 -26.64 -19.75 1.15
CA THR A 647 -27.48 -20.96 1.21
C THR A 647 -28.82 -20.71 1.91
N ALA A 648 -28.90 -19.70 2.80
CA ALA A 648 -30.13 -19.32 3.48
C ALA A 648 -31.11 -18.64 2.51
N THR A 649 -32.36 -19.06 2.56
CA THR A 649 -33.48 -18.60 1.75
C THR A 649 -34.22 -17.44 2.43
N ASN A 650 -34.23 -16.29 1.75
CA ASN A 650 -34.84 -15.06 2.24
C ASN A 650 -36.34 -15.20 2.59
N GLY A 651 -36.67 -15.02 3.87
CA GLY A 651 -38.02 -15.11 4.39
C GLY A 651 -38.53 -16.51 4.68
N ILE A 652 -37.69 -17.53 4.53
CA ILE A 652 -37.93 -18.88 5.08
C ILE A 652 -37.06 -19.04 6.33
N ASP A 653 -35.74 -18.90 6.17
CA ASP A 653 -34.78 -19.29 7.23
C ASP A 653 -34.45 -18.14 8.19
N TYR A 654 -34.82 -16.91 7.84
CA TYR A 654 -34.66 -15.74 8.69
C TYR A 654 -35.75 -14.69 8.46
N SER A 655 -35.96 -13.87 9.49
CA SER A 655 -36.89 -12.75 9.52
C SER A 655 -36.17 -11.48 10.00
N PRO A 656 -36.51 -10.28 9.50
CA PRO A 656 -37.51 -10.03 8.46
C PRO A 656 -36.99 -10.39 7.05
N ASN A 657 -37.92 -10.53 6.10
CA ASN A 657 -37.56 -10.67 4.68
C ASN A 657 -36.76 -9.43 4.25
N LEU A 658 -35.53 -9.65 3.80
CA LEU A 658 -34.70 -8.58 3.29
C LEU A 658 -35.20 -8.15 1.91
N THR A 659 -35.21 -6.84 1.68
CA THR A 659 -35.78 -6.24 0.46
C THR A 659 -34.74 -6.01 -0.63
N GLY A 660 -33.45 -6.24 -0.32
CA GLY A 660 -32.33 -5.87 -1.19
C GLY A 660 -31.95 -4.38 -1.12
N THR A 661 -32.53 -3.63 -0.18
CA THR A 661 -32.20 -2.21 0.03
C THR A 661 -32.09 -1.88 1.51
N ALA A 662 -31.27 -0.90 1.86
CA ALA A 662 -31.19 -0.28 3.17
C ALA A 662 -31.11 1.23 3.03
N THR A 663 -31.62 1.98 4.01
CA THR A 663 -31.59 3.44 4.00
C THR A 663 -30.77 3.92 5.19
N LEU A 664 -29.73 4.71 4.91
CA LEU A 664 -29.05 5.51 5.90
C LEU A 664 -29.79 6.84 5.96
N ASP A 665 -30.44 7.18 7.07
CA ASP A 665 -31.17 8.44 7.19
C ASP A 665 -30.21 9.65 7.21
N THR A 666 -30.78 10.86 7.08
CA THR A 666 -30.03 12.11 7.24
C THR A 666 -29.17 12.09 8.51
N ASN A 667 -27.89 12.45 8.37
CA ASN A 667 -26.86 12.46 9.40
C ASN A 667 -26.49 11.09 10.00
N GLN A 668 -26.91 9.97 9.40
CA GLN A 668 -26.42 8.64 9.78
C GLN A 668 -25.22 8.25 8.91
N SER A 669 -24.11 7.84 9.55
CA SER A 669 -22.95 7.28 8.86
C SER A 669 -23.02 5.76 8.67
N PHE A 670 -24.01 5.09 9.28
CA PHE A 670 -24.25 3.67 9.10
C PHE A 670 -25.70 3.29 9.37
N VAL A 671 -26.11 2.12 8.87
CA VAL A 671 -27.37 1.44 9.20
C VAL A 671 -27.08 -0.04 9.46
N ASP A 672 -27.70 -0.58 10.52
CA ASP A 672 -27.59 -1.98 10.87
C ASP A 672 -28.81 -2.76 10.35
N ILE A 673 -28.56 -3.88 9.70
CA ILE A 673 -29.56 -4.84 9.22
C ILE A 673 -29.44 -6.08 10.10
N ALA A 674 -30.35 -6.20 11.07
CA ALA A 674 -30.45 -7.39 11.90
C ALA A 674 -31.33 -8.45 11.22
N ILE A 675 -30.87 -9.70 11.25
CA ILE A 675 -31.66 -10.87 10.88
C ILE A 675 -31.81 -11.78 12.10
N THR A 676 -33.03 -12.27 12.30
CA THR A 676 -33.35 -13.28 13.32
C THR A 676 -33.67 -14.59 12.60
N PRO A 677 -32.86 -15.63 12.76
CA PRO A 677 -33.16 -16.95 12.23
C PRO A 677 -34.55 -17.44 12.64
N VAL A 678 -35.23 -18.14 11.75
CA VAL A 678 -36.56 -18.72 12.00
C VAL A 678 -36.36 -20.17 12.41
N ASP A 679 -36.77 -20.51 13.63
CA ASP A 679 -36.86 -21.91 14.08
C ASP A 679 -38.07 -22.60 13.42
N ASP A 680 -37.83 -23.28 12.30
CA ASP A 680 -38.87 -23.92 11.48
C ASP A 680 -39.02 -25.43 11.68
N ASN A 681 -38.24 -26.01 12.61
CA ASN A 681 -38.22 -27.45 12.96
C ASN A 681 -37.97 -28.40 11.78
N LEU A 682 -37.37 -27.93 10.68
CA LEU A 682 -36.90 -28.81 9.63
C LEU A 682 -35.64 -29.53 10.09
N PHE A 683 -35.74 -30.86 10.20
CA PHE A 683 -34.60 -31.70 10.55
C PHE A 683 -33.66 -31.80 9.33
N ASP A 684 -32.37 -31.54 9.55
CA ASP A 684 -31.24 -31.89 8.66
C ASP A 684 -30.79 -30.84 7.61
N GLU A 685 -31.00 -29.53 7.87
CA GLU A 685 -30.66 -28.48 6.89
C GLU A 685 -29.19 -27.99 6.97
N GLY A 686 -28.49 -28.30 8.08
CA GLY A 686 -27.11 -27.86 8.32
C GLY A 686 -27.02 -26.36 8.66
N ASP A 687 -25.80 -25.85 8.83
CA ASP A 687 -25.58 -24.40 8.98
C ASP A 687 -25.74 -23.71 7.62
N GLU A 688 -26.43 -22.57 7.61
CA GLU A 688 -26.70 -21.82 6.41
C GLU A 688 -25.93 -20.49 6.38
N SER A 689 -25.67 -19.96 5.19
CA SER A 689 -25.00 -18.67 5.01
C SER A 689 -25.93 -17.67 4.36
N LEU A 690 -25.91 -16.44 4.86
CA LEU A 690 -26.54 -15.27 4.24
C LEU A 690 -25.43 -14.26 3.91
N THR A 691 -25.24 -13.98 2.63
CA THR A 691 -24.27 -12.99 2.13
C THR A 691 -24.99 -11.80 1.49
N LEU A 692 -24.73 -10.60 2.00
CA LEU A 692 -25.15 -9.35 1.39
C LEU A 692 -23.99 -8.77 0.58
N THR A 693 -24.22 -8.47 -0.70
CA THR A 693 -23.22 -7.83 -1.59
C THR A 693 -23.74 -6.48 -2.05
N LEU A 694 -23.05 -5.40 -1.70
CA LEU A 694 -23.37 -4.07 -2.18
C LEU A 694 -23.32 -4.03 -3.70
N VAL A 695 -24.30 -3.33 -4.27
CA VAL A 695 -24.40 -3.09 -5.70
C VAL A 695 -24.05 -1.64 -5.93
N ASP A 696 -23.17 -1.36 -6.89
CA ASP A 696 -22.82 0.01 -7.23
C ASP A 696 -24.04 0.78 -7.77
N ALA A 697 -24.11 2.09 -7.50
CA ALA A 697 -25.25 2.90 -7.90
C ALA A 697 -24.85 4.37 -8.18
N PRO A 698 -25.64 5.11 -8.98
CA PRO A 698 -25.34 6.50 -9.33
C PRO A 698 -25.08 7.49 -8.18
N ASN A 699 -25.65 7.23 -7.00
CA ASN A 699 -25.69 8.15 -5.86
C ASN A 699 -24.67 7.82 -4.75
N TYR A 700 -23.86 6.78 -4.93
CA TYR A 700 -22.72 6.47 -4.08
C TYR A 700 -21.62 5.78 -4.89
N ASN A 701 -20.43 5.67 -4.32
CA ASN A 701 -19.38 4.77 -4.81
C ASN A 701 -19.27 3.58 -3.87
N LEU A 702 -18.83 2.42 -4.37
CA LEU A 702 -18.45 1.32 -3.50
C LEU A 702 -17.05 1.57 -2.92
N GLY A 703 -16.83 1.20 -1.66
CA GLY A 703 -15.49 1.20 -1.08
C GLY A 703 -14.57 0.22 -1.81
N LEU A 704 -13.27 0.54 -1.88
CA LEU A 704 -12.22 -0.30 -2.47
C LEU A 704 -12.09 -1.68 -1.78
N SER A 705 -12.60 -1.80 -0.56
CA SER A 705 -12.73 -3.03 0.22
C SER A 705 -14.10 -3.09 0.91
N ASN A 706 -14.55 -4.27 1.31
CA ASN A 706 -15.80 -4.50 2.06
C ASN A 706 -17.08 -4.19 1.26
N ILE A 707 -17.21 -4.76 0.07
CA ILE A 707 -18.44 -4.69 -0.74
C ILE A 707 -19.37 -5.89 -0.54
N ASN A 708 -18.96 -6.87 0.25
CA ASN A 708 -19.79 -8.01 0.65
C ASN A 708 -19.53 -8.38 2.10
N ALA A 709 -20.53 -8.96 2.75
CA ALA A 709 -20.46 -9.44 4.13
C ALA A 709 -21.34 -10.68 4.28
N THR A 710 -20.95 -11.61 5.16
CA THR A 710 -21.66 -12.88 5.36
C THR A 710 -21.98 -13.10 6.84
N VAL A 711 -23.21 -13.54 7.12
CA VAL A 711 -23.66 -14.06 8.42
C VAL A 711 -23.96 -15.55 8.27
N THR A 712 -23.49 -16.37 9.21
CA THR A 712 -23.80 -17.80 9.29
C THR A 712 -24.94 -18.04 10.28
N ILE A 713 -25.96 -18.78 9.87
CA ILE A 713 -27.13 -19.17 10.66
C ILE A 713 -26.94 -20.63 11.11
N SER A 714 -26.87 -20.84 12.43
CA SER A 714 -26.70 -22.16 13.03
C SER A 714 -28.02 -22.80 13.45
N ASN A 715 -28.18 -24.10 13.18
CA ASN A 715 -29.40 -24.86 13.44
C ASN A 715 -29.50 -25.32 14.90
N ASN A 716 -30.71 -25.33 15.48
CA ASN A 716 -30.96 -25.68 16.89
C ASN A 716 -31.09 -27.20 17.20
N SER A 717 -30.93 -28.08 16.20
CA SER A 717 -31.24 -29.53 16.33
C SER A 717 -30.31 -30.35 17.23
N ASN A 718 -29.33 -29.74 17.92
CA ASN A 718 -28.50 -30.44 18.90
C ASN A 718 -29.04 -30.29 20.33
N LYS A 719 -29.99 -31.16 20.72
CA LYS A 719 -30.35 -31.37 22.12
C LYS A 719 -29.68 -32.63 22.72
N ALA A 720 -28.85 -32.36 23.74
CA ALA A 720 -28.28 -33.22 24.79
C ALA A 720 -26.84 -33.73 24.50
N LEU A 721 -25.81 -33.61 25.38
CA LEU A 721 -25.73 -33.76 26.85
C LEU A 721 -24.45 -33.11 27.47
N THR A 722 -24.55 -32.79 28.77
CA THR A 722 -23.52 -32.73 29.83
C THR A 722 -22.55 -31.53 29.96
N ASN A 723 -22.44 -31.04 31.21
CA ASN A 723 -21.37 -30.16 31.72
C ASN A 723 -19.99 -30.68 31.29
N SER A 724 -19.29 -29.95 30.42
CA SER A 724 -17.92 -30.28 30.01
C SER A 724 -17.00 -29.11 30.30
N VAL A 725 -15.86 -29.44 30.89
CA VAL A 725 -14.68 -28.57 30.98
C VAL A 725 -14.41 -28.05 29.57
N THR A 726 -14.43 -26.74 29.36
CA THR A 726 -14.16 -26.12 28.05
C THR A 726 -12.68 -26.32 27.71
N THR A 727 -12.35 -27.39 27.00
CA THR A 727 -11.03 -27.63 26.42
C THR A 727 -10.88 -26.87 25.11
N SER A 728 -9.64 -26.62 24.67
CA SER A 728 -9.42 -26.02 23.34
C SER A 728 -9.88 -27.00 22.27
N GLU A 729 -10.47 -26.49 21.19
CA GLU A 729 -11.07 -27.28 20.12
C GLU A 729 -10.52 -26.83 18.77
N LEU A 730 -10.29 -27.80 17.87
CA LEU A 730 -9.99 -27.54 16.47
C LEU A 730 -11.09 -28.19 15.65
N ASN A 731 -11.80 -27.41 14.85
CA ASN A 731 -12.94 -27.88 14.07
C ASN A 731 -12.69 -27.61 12.59
N LYS A 732 -12.88 -28.63 11.75
CA LYS A 732 -12.82 -28.47 10.30
C LYS A 732 -14.11 -27.81 9.82
N ILE A 733 -14.01 -26.57 9.33
CA ILE A 733 -15.16 -25.76 8.91
C ILE A 733 -15.32 -25.67 7.38
N ALA A 734 -14.29 -26.05 6.62
CA ALA A 734 -14.36 -26.21 5.16
C ALA A 734 -13.39 -27.29 4.69
N PHE A 735 -13.25 -27.48 3.37
CA PHE A 735 -12.40 -28.53 2.77
C PHE A 735 -11.01 -28.65 3.41
N ASP A 736 -10.37 -27.51 3.66
CA ASP A 736 -9.02 -27.38 4.21
C ASP A 736 -8.87 -26.21 5.21
N VAL A 737 -9.99 -25.68 5.73
CA VAL A 737 -10.01 -24.61 6.74
C VAL A 737 -10.42 -25.16 8.10
N PHE A 738 -9.66 -24.81 9.13
CA PHE A 738 -9.86 -25.28 10.50
C PHE A 738 -10.04 -24.11 11.47
N ALA A 739 -11.21 -24.01 12.11
CA ALA A 739 -11.46 -23.06 13.18
C ALA A 739 -10.83 -23.54 14.48
N LEU A 740 -9.96 -22.72 15.07
CA LEU A 740 -9.32 -22.97 16.36
C LEU A 740 -10.01 -22.16 17.46
N LYS A 741 -10.47 -22.82 18.51
CA LYS A 741 -11.11 -22.21 19.66
C LYS A 741 -10.31 -22.48 20.93
N GLY A 742 -9.94 -21.43 21.65
CA GLY A 742 -9.26 -21.54 22.95
C GLY A 742 -10.22 -21.80 24.11
N GLN A 743 -9.68 -22.23 25.25
CA GLN A 743 -10.45 -22.35 26.50
C GLN A 743 -10.91 -20.97 27.03
N ASN A 744 -12.21 -20.82 27.30
CA ASN A 744 -12.82 -19.61 27.90
C ASN A 744 -12.35 -18.29 27.21
N SER A 745 -12.52 -17.13 27.84
CA SER A 745 -12.15 -15.82 27.31
C SER A 745 -10.64 -15.58 27.08
N SER A 746 -9.83 -16.65 26.92
CA SER A 746 -8.41 -16.54 26.54
C SER A 746 -8.31 -15.90 25.15
N SER A 747 -7.43 -14.92 25.00
CA SER A 747 -7.11 -14.35 23.68
C SER A 747 -6.29 -15.30 22.82
N GLN A 748 -5.65 -16.33 23.39
CA GLN A 748 -4.80 -17.27 22.64
C GLN A 748 -5.26 -18.73 22.74
N ALA A 749 -5.11 -19.44 21.62
CA ALA A 749 -5.36 -20.87 21.45
C ALA A 749 -4.13 -21.53 20.80
N LYS A 750 -3.91 -22.82 21.04
CA LYS A 750 -2.70 -23.51 20.56
C LYS A 750 -3.05 -24.77 19.77
N ILE A 751 -2.22 -25.10 18.80
CA ILE A 751 -2.26 -26.39 18.08
C ILE A 751 -0.96 -27.16 18.29
N SER A 752 -1.05 -28.47 18.20
CA SER A 752 0.08 -29.37 18.05
C SER A 752 0.04 -30.00 16.66
N VAL A 753 1.17 -29.97 15.97
CA VAL A 753 1.38 -30.60 14.66
C VAL A 753 2.48 -31.64 14.80
N GLU A 754 2.21 -32.89 14.42
CA GLU A 754 3.16 -34.02 14.53
C GLU A 754 3.38 -34.65 13.15
N LEU A 755 4.64 -34.82 12.73
CA LEU A 755 4.98 -35.54 11.50
C LEU A 755 4.76 -37.04 11.71
N THR A 756 3.94 -37.66 10.85
CA THR A 756 3.59 -39.09 10.97
C THR A 756 4.10 -39.93 9.81
N GLU A 757 4.16 -39.38 8.59
CA GLU A 757 4.79 -40.04 7.44
C GLU A 757 5.48 -39.00 6.55
N HIS A 758 6.63 -39.36 5.97
CA HIS A 758 7.30 -38.61 4.92
C HIS A 758 7.92 -39.59 3.92
N ARG A 759 7.58 -39.48 2.63
CA ARG A 759 8.10 -40.35 1.55
C ARG A 759 8.59 -39.57 0.34
N SER A 760 8.37 -38.25 0.34
CA SER A 760 8.87 -37.32 -0.67
C SER A 760 10.39 -37.46 -0.85
N GLN A 761 10.85 -37.34 -2.09
CA GLN A 761 12.28 -37.20 -2.41
C GLN A 761 12.75 -35.73 -2.34
N LEU A 762 11.80 -34.80 -2.18
CA LEU A 762 12.03 -33.37 -2.02
C LEU A 762 11.97 -33.00 -0.54
N VAL A 763 12.80 -32.04 -0.12
CA VAL A 763 12.72 -31.42 1.21
C VAL A 763 11.65 -30.32 1.17
N ASN A 764 10.44 -30.67 1.60
CA ASN A 764 9.31 -29.77 1.57
C ASN A 764 9.13 -29.07 2.91
N GLU A 765 8.76 -27.80 2.88
CA GLU A 765 8.45 -27.01 4.07
C GLU A 765 6.94 -26.90 4.26
N LEU A 766 6.44 -27.31 5.43
CA LEU A 766 5.05 -27.17 5.81
C LEU A 766 4.87 -25.88 6.62
N GLY A 767 3.88 -25.08 6.25
CA GLY A 767 3.47 -23.91 7.03
C GLY A 767 1.96 -23.85 7.24
N VAL A 768 1.57 -22.93 8.11
CA VAL A 768 0.19 -22.61 8.46
C VAL A 768 -0.02 -21.11 8.45
N PHE A 769 -1.18 -20.64 8.02
CA PHE A 769 -1.52 -19.22 8.00
C PHE A 769 -2.98 -19.02 8.40
N THR A 770 -3.31 -17.79 8.79
CA THR A 770 -4.66 -17.41 9.19
C THR A 770 -5.45 -16.85 8.00
N VAL A 771 -6.71 -17.27 7.91
CA VAL A 771 -7.69 -16.78 6.92
C VAL A 771 -8.83 -16.06 7.62
N ASP A 772 -9.48 -15.15 6.90
CA ASP A 772 -10.54 -14.30 7.44
C ASP A 772 -11.87 -15.05 7.57
N ASP A 773 -12.10 -16.08 6.76
CA ASP A 773 -13.37 -16.79 6.66
C ASP A 773 -13.23 -18.29 6.33
N ALA A 774 -14.36 -19.01 6.34
CA ALA A 774 -14.45 -20.42 5.99
C ALA A 774 -14.14 -20.71 4.51
N GLN A 775 -14.21 -19.71 3.63
CA GLN A 775 -13.82 -19.85 2.22
C GLN A 775 -12.31 -19.72 2.03
N GLY A 776 -11.57 -19.43 3.09
CA GLY A 776 -10.12 -19.32 3.06
C GLY A 776 -9.63 -17.99 2.51
N ARG A 777 -10.41 -16.90 2.54
CA ARG A 777 -9.97 -15.60 2.02
C ARG A 777 -8.95 -14.91 2.94
N ILE A 778 -8.10 -14.07 2.36
CA ILE A 778 -7.15 -13.23 3.10
C ILE A 778 -7.22 -11.81 2.57
N ASN A 779 -7.53 -10.84 3.44
CA ASN A 779 -7.83 -9.46 3.06
C ASN A 779 -8.89 -9.39 1.94
N GLY A 780 -9.88 -10.30 1.95
CA GLY A 780 -10.89 -10.43 0.90
C GLY A 780 -10.42 -11.10 -0.41
N ILE A 781 -9.14 -11.44 -0.53
CA ILE A 781 -8.58 -12.17 -1.68
C ILE A 781 -8.98 -13.64 -1.54
N ALA A 782 -9.69 -14.18 -2.53
CA ALA A 782 -10.07 -15.58 -2.53
C ALA A 782 -8.89 -16.50 -2.86
N PRO A 783 -8.92 -17.76 -2.39
CA PRO A 783 -7.94 -18.76 -2.83
C PRO A 783 -7.85 -18.80 -4.36
N ASP A 784 -6.63 -19.02 -4.88
CA ASP A 784 -6.29 -19.03 -6.31
C ASP A 784 -6.45 -17.70 -7.05
N SER A 785 -6.83 -16.61 -6.37
CA SER A 785 -6.82 -15.25 -6.95
C SER A 785 -5.41 -14.65 -6.94
N VAL A 786 -5.15 -13.71 -7.84
CA VAL A 786 -3.88 -12.96 -7.88
C VAL A 786 -3.63 -12.28 -6.53
N GLY A 787 -2.40 -12.38 -6.00
CA GLY A 787 -2.02 -11.85 -4.69
C GLY A 787 -2.30 -12.77 -3.50
N TYR A 788 -2.98 -13.92 -3.69
CA TYR A 788 -3.34 -14.81 -2.60
C TYR A 788 -2.12 -15.47 -1.95
N SER A 789 -1.16 -15.93 -2.75
CA SER A 789 0.06 -16.58 -2.26
C SER A 789 0.87 -15.64 -1.36
N GLU A 790 1.09 -14.41 -1.81
CA GLU A 790 1.81 -13.40 -1.02
C GLU A 790 1.05 -13.05 0.27
N ALA A 791 -0.27 -12.87 0.17
CA ALA A 791 -1.11 -12.59 1.34
C ALA A 791 -1.05 -13.74 2.38
N ALA A 792 -1.05 -14.99 1.91
CA ALA A 792 -0.92 -16.17 2.76
C ALA A 792 0.46 -16.26 3.43
N LEU A 793 1.53 -16.09 2.67
CA LEU A 793 2.89 -16.15 3.23
C LEU A 793 3.15 -15.02 4.22
N ASN A 794 2.60 -13.82 4.01
CA ASN A 794 2.73 -12.69 4.94
C ASN A 794 2.03 -12.91 6.30
N ARG A 795 1.04 -13.81 6.36
CA ARG A 795 0.34 -14.22 7.60
C ARG A 795 0.77 -15.61 8.09
N SER A 796 1.79 -16.19 7.47
CA SER A 796 2.19 -17.56 7.73
C SER A 796 3.14 -17.70 8.92
N GLN A 797 3.14 -18.90 9.48
CA GLN A 797 4.17 -19.41 10.37
C GLN A 797 4.64 -20.76 9.81
N VAL A 798 5.96 -20.94 9.69
CA VAL A 798 6.56 -22.22 9.33
C VAL A 798 6.39 -23.19 10.49
N ILE A 799 5.89 -24.39 10.16
CA ILE A 799 5.78 -25.50 11.09
C ILE A 799 7.15 -26.18 11.12
N PHE A 800 7.51 -26.92 10.06
CA PHE A 800 8.81 -27.54 9.89
C PHE A 800 9.07 -27.93 8.42
N SER A 801 10.33 -28.18 8.09
CA SER A 801 10.76 -28.90 6.90
C SER A 801 10.89 -30.41 7.19
N ALA A 802 10.44 -31.25 6.26
CA ALA A 802 10.62 -32.71 6.35
C ALA A 802 11.81 -33.15 5.49
N LEU A 803 12.82 -33.74 6.10
CA LEU A 803 14.02 -34.22 5.40
C LEU A 803 13.65 -35.39 4.48
N ALA A 804 14.10 -35.35 3.23
CA ALA A 804 13.94 -36.44 2.27
C ALA A 804 14.82 -37.65 2.63
N LYS A 805 16.00 -37.36 3.20
CA LYS A 805 16.97 -38.35 3.67
C LYS A 805 17.39 -38.02 5.09
N VAL A 806 17.10 -38.93 6.00
CA VAL A 806 17.30 -38.75 7.45
C VAL A 806 18.69 -39.22 7.85
N PRO A 807 19.48 -38.42 8.59
CA PRO A 807 20.84 -38.80 8.97
C PRO A 807 20.84 -39.88 10.06
N ASN A 808 21.90 -40.68 10.10
CA ASN A 808 22.06 -41.75 11.08
C ASN A 808 21.91 -41.26 12.52
N GLY A 809 21.00 -41.88 13.28
CA GLY A 809 20.72 -41.56 14.69
C GLY A 809 19.78 -40.39 14.92
N PHE A 810 19.27 -39.75 13.86
CA PHE A 810 18.26 -38.70 13.98
C PHE A 810 16.89 -39.30 14.32
N ASP A 811 16.26 -38.71 15.33
CA ASP A 811 14.91 -39.03 15.76
C ASP A 811 13.89 -38.29 14.88
N THR A 812 13.08 -39.07 14.15
CA THR A 812 12.05 -38.58 13.23
C THR A 812 10.74 -38.20 13.92
N ASP A 813 10.65 -38.34 15.25
CA ASP A 813 9.52 -37.86 16.03
C ASP A 813 9.61 -36.33 16.12
N LEU A 814 9.11 -35.68 15.06
CA LEU A 814 9.11 -34.23 14.87
C LEU A 814 7.73 -33.67 15.18
N SER A 815 7.70 -32.69 16.07
CA SER A 815 6.47 -31.99 16.42
C SER A 815 6.72 -30.50 16.61
N ARG A 816 5.65 -29.72 16.43
CA ARG A 816 5.61 -28.29 16.67
C ARG A 816 4.36 -27.92 17.42
N LYS A 817 4.49 -27.01 18.37
CA LYS A 817 3.35 -26.34 19.00
C LYS A 817 3.35 -24.87 18.64
N LEU A 818 2.19 -24.39 18.20
CA LEU A 818 2.03 -23.03 17.70
C LEU A 818 0.85 -22.37 18.42
N ALA A 819 1.00 -21.08 18.71
CA ALA A 819 -0.04 -20.26 19.32
C ALA A 819 -0.63 -19.29 18.29
N PHE A 820 -1.95 -19.12 18.35
CA PHE A 820 -2.73 -18.22 17.53
C PHE A 820 -3.72 -17.45 18.41
N GLU A 821 -4.29 -16.38 17.87
CA GLU A 821 -5.46 -15.76 18.50
C GLU A 821 -6.64 -16.75 18.54
N SER A 822 -7.44 -16.68 19.59
CA SER A 822 -8.63 -17.51 19.73
C SER A 822 -9.64 -17.17 18.64
N ASN A 823 -10.31 -18.19 18.09
CA ASN A 823 -11.19 -18.13 16.93
C ASN A 823 -10.47 -17.88 15.59
N ALA A 824 -9.16 -18.10 15.52
CA ALA A 824 -8.44 -18.08 14.25
C ALA A 824 -8.90 -19.21 13.33
N ASN A 825 -9.12 -18.89 12.05
CA ASN A 825 -9.29 -19.90 11.00
C ASN A 825 -7.93 -20.19 10.37
N LEU A 826 -7.54 -21.46 10.35
CA LEU A 826 -6.23 -21.93 9.93
C LEU A 826 -6.34 -22.65 8.58
N ARG A 827 -5.40 -22.35 7.68
CA ARG A 827 -5.11 -23.13 6.47
C ARG A 827 -3.63 -23.50 6.43
N PHE A 828 -3.32 -24.57 5.73
CA PHE A 828 -1.96 -25.11 5.60
C PHE A 828 -1.46 -24.96 4.17
N TYR A 829 -0.16 -24.84 3.98
CA TYR A 829 0.49 -24.81 2.68
C TYR A 829 1.81 -25.57 2.73
N LEU A 830 2.29 -25.95 1.55
CA LEU A 830 3.59 -26.59 1.38
C LEU A 830 4.45 -25.75 0.45
N VAL A 831 5.72 -25.53 0.76
CA VAL A 831 6.70 -25.05 -0.21
C VAL A 831 7.47 -26.25 -0.73
N SER A 832 7.30 -26.55 -2.01
CA SER A 832 7.93 -27.72 -2.64
C SER A 832 9.42 -27.46 -2.90
N ASN A 833 10.28 -28.33 -2.33
CA ASN A 833 11.74 -28.30 -2.47
C ASN A 833 12.41 -26.93 -2.20
N SER A 834 11.84 -26.12 -1.30
CA SER A 834 12.31 -24.76 -0.98
C SER A 834 11.79 -24.30 0.40
N THR A 835 12.06 -23.05 0.82
CA THR A 835 11.49 -22.43 2.04
C THR A 835 10.57 -21.26 1.70
N THR A 836 9.71 -20.92 2.64
CA THR A 836 8.96 -19.68 2.70
C THR A 836 9.87 -18.47 2.59
N ASP A 837 11.05 -18.48 3.23
CA ASP A 837 12.02 -17.39 3.15
C ASP A 837 12.65 -17.24 1.76
N THR A 838 12.90 -18.36 1.08
CA THR A 838 13.41 -18.35 -0.30
C THR A 838 12.37 -17.83 -1.28
N VAL A 839 11.08 -18.14 -1.05
CA VAL A 839 9.97 -17.61 -1.85
C VAL A 839 9.76 -16.12 -1.58
N LEU A 840 9.74 -15.68 -0.32
CA LEU A 840 9.60 -14.27 0.08
C LEU A 840 10.82 -13.39 -0.26
N SER A 841 11.92 -13.98 -0.73
CA SER A 841 13.09 -13.29 -1.26
C SER A 841 13.20 -13.38 -2.78
N ASP A 842 12.14 -13.85 -3.45
CA ASP A 842 12.02 -14.01 -4.91
C ASP A 842 13.10 -14.91 -5.55
N LYS A 843 13.80 -15.71 -4.73
CA LYS A 843 14.78 -16.71 -5.19
C LYS A 843 14.12 -18.00 -5.67
N THR A 844 12.93 -18.29 -5.17
CA THR A 844 12.09 -19.39 -5.63
C THR A 844 10.73 -18.83 -6.05
N SER A 845 10.22 -19.31 -7.19
CA SER A 845 8.90 -18.91 -7.69
C SER A 845 7.78 -19.19 -6.69
N LEU A 846 6.80 -18.29 -6.59
CA LEU A 846 5.54 -18.52 -5.87
C LEU A 846 4.78 -19.75 -6.36
N SER A 847 5.07 -20.26 -7.57
CA SER A 847 4.51 -21.53 -8.06
C SER A 847 4.98 -22.77 -7.28
N ASN A 848 6.05 -22.65 -6.49
CA ASN A 848 6.47 -23.69 -5.54
C ASN A 848 5.62 -23.70 -4.26
N VAL A 849 4.79 -22.69 -4.04
CA VAL A 849 3.81 -22.65 -2.94
C VAL A 849 2.59 -23.47 -3.37
N VAL A 850 2.41 -24.60 -2.72
CA VAL A 850 1.34 -25.55 -3.00
C VAL A 850 0.26 -25.38 -1.95
N PHE A 851 -0.90 -24.87 -2.37
CA PHE A 851 -2.10 -24.85 -1.54
C PHE A 851 -2.92 -26.14 -1.68
N PRO A 852 -3.76 -26.46 -0.68
CA PRO A 852 -4.61 -27.64 -0.72
C PRO A 852 -5.62 -27.60 -1.86
N SER A 853 -5.74 -28.72 -2.57
CA SER A 853 -6.77 -29.00 -3.55
C SER A 853 -7.20 -30.47 -3.43
N THR A 854 -8.32 -30.82 -4.05
CA THR A 854 -8.81 -32.21 -4.07
C THR A 854 -7.86 -33.21 -4.74
N THR A 855 -6.83 -32.73 -5.46
CA THR A 855 -5.89 -33.58 -6.20
C THR A 855 -4.56 -33.81 -5.47
N ASN A 856 -4.17 -32.90 -4.56
CA ASN A 856 -2.88 -32.90 -3.87
C ASN A 856 -3.00 -32.96 -2.34
N PHE A 857 -4.20 -32.81 -1.77
CA PHE A 857 -4.42 -32.79 -0.32
C PHE A 857 -5.62 -33.63 0.13
N LYS A 858 -5.49 -34.28 1.28
CA LYS A 858 -6.56 -35.03 1.96
C LYS A 858 -6.57 -34.72 3.45
N VAL A 859 -7.79 -34.66 4.00
CA VAL A 859 -8.03 -34.53 5.44
C VAL A 859 -8.86 -35.72 5.90
N GLU A 860 -8.37 -36.43 6.91
CA GLU A 860 -9.07 -37.52 7.59
C GLU A 860 -9.28 -37.13 9.06
N SER A 861 -10.51 -37.22 9.56
CA SER A 861 -10.75 -37.09 11.01
C SER A 861 -10.28 -38.38 11.68
N VAL A 862 -9.45 -38.24 12.70
CA VAL A 862 -8.87 -39.37 13.45
C VAL A 862 -9.72 -39.67 14.67
N ASP A 863 -10.08 -38.63 15.43
CA ASP A 863 -10.97 -38.61 16.60
C ASP A 863 -11.60 -37.20 16.71
N ASP A 864 -12.43 -36.94 17.73
CA ASP A 864 -13.04 -35.62 17.97
C ASP A 864 -11.96 -34.53 18.15
N GLY A 865 -11.83 -33.63 17.16
CA GLY A 865 -10.89 -32.50 17.18
C GLY A 865 -9.44 -32.80 16.76
N GLU A 866 -9.13 -34.04 16.32
CA GLU A 866 -7.83 -34.43 15.74
C GLU A 866 -7.98 -34.78 14.24
N PHE A 867 -7.14 -34.16 13.41
CA PHE A 867 -7.14 -34.34 11.96
C PHE A 867 -5.80 -34.84 11.46
N SER A 868 -5.83 -35.76 10.51
CA SER A 868 -4.67 -36.11 9.70
C SER A 868 -4.70 -35.35 8.38
N LEU A 869 -3.65 -34.58 8.11
CA LEU A 869 -3.46 -33.81 6.88
C LEU A 869 -2.40 -34.51 6.02
N ALA A 870 -2.79 -34.95 4.84
CA ALA A 870 -2.00 -35.80 3.97
C ALA A 870 -1.79 -35.13 2.60
N TRP A 871 -0.53 -34.88 2.25
CA TRP A 871 -0.13 -34.22 1.01
C TRP A 871 0.44 -35.22 0.01
N LYS A 872 0.18 -34.94 -1.26
CA LYS A 872 0.74 -35.65 -2.41
C LYS A 872 1.66 -34.73 -3.20
N ASP A 873 2.85 -35.24 -3.54
CA ASP A 873 3.77 -34.64 -4.49
C ASP A 873 3.29 -34.94 -5.93
N PRO A 874 2.95 -33.92 -6.74
CA PRO A 874 2.50 -34.14 -8.12
C PRO A 874 3.61 -34.69 -9.03
N SER A 875 4.88 -34.59 -8.64
CA SER A 875 6.03 -35.14 -9.39
C SER A 875 6.26 -36.63 -9.12
N ALA A 876 5.70 -37.17 -8.04
CA ALA A 876 5.86 -38.56 -7.63
C ALA A 876 4.91 -39.49 -8.42
N GLN A 877 5.43 -40.65 -8.87
CA GLN A 877 4.70 -41.60 -9.72
C GLN A 877 3.71 -42.49 -8.95
N ASN A 878 3.73 -42.44 -7.61
CA ASN A 878 2.79 -43.08 -6.70
C ASN A 878 1.54 -42.21 -6.53
N GLY A 879 0.35 -42.81 -6.65
CA GLY A 879 -0.92 -42.10 -6.49
C GLY A 879 -1.38 -41.91 -5.03
N ASP A 880 -0.55 -42.20 -4.03
CA ASP A 880 -0.92 -42.07 -2.61
C ASP A 880 -0.60 -40.67 -2.05
N PHE A 881 -1.12 -40.35 -0.85
CA PHE A 881 -0.99 -39.02 -0.20
C PHE A 881 -0.02 -39.10 0.99
N ASN A 882 0.96 -40.01 0.90
CA ASN A 882 1.89 -40.31 1.98
C ASN A 882 3.24 -39.60 1.80
N ASP A 883 3.33 -38.63 0.89
CA ASP A 883 4.57 -37.90 0.61
C ASP A 883 4.93 -36.99 1.79
N LEU A 884 3.94 -36.35 2.41
CA LEU A 884 4.02 -35.72 3.73
C LEU A 884 2.68 -35.83 4.45
N LYS A 885 2.66 -36.46 5.63
CA LYS A 885 1.47 -36.66 6.44
C LYS A 885 1.70 -36.19 7.87
N VAL A 886 0.82 -35.30 8.35
CA VAL A 886 0.86 -34.79 9.72
C VAL A 886 -0.43 -35.07 10.46
N LYS A 887 -0.36 -35.09 11.79
CA LYS A 887 -1.50 -34.99 12.68
C LYS A 887 -1.57 -33.58 13.26
N VAL A 888 -2.77 -33.03 13.32
CA VAL A 888 -3.04 -31.70 13.86
C VAL A 888 -4.19 -31.77 14.84
N LYS A 889 -4.02 -31.18 16.02
CA LYS A 889 -5.07 -31.04 17.03
C LYS A 889 -4.90 -29.76 17.84
N ALA A 890 -5.98 -29.27 18.45
CA ALA A 890 -5.86 -28.28 19.52
C ALA A 890 -5.13 -28.88 20.72
N THR A 891 -4.36 -28.05 21.45
CA THR A 891 -3.64 -28.49 22.65
C THR A 891 -3.66 -27.41 23.72
N ASP A 892 -3.70 -27.83 24.98
CA ASP A 892 -3.55 -26.95 26.15
C ASP A 892 -2.14 -27.03 26.75
N GLU A 893 -1.24 -27.78 26.12
CA GLU A 893 0.16 -27.87 26.53
C GLU A 893 0.89 -26.52 26.34
N GLU A 894 1.90 -26.27 27.16
CA GLU A 894 2.72 -25.07 27.01
C GLU A 894 3.60 -25.12 25.75
N ILE A 895 3.81 -23.93 25.17
CA ILE A 895 4.73 -23.75 24.05
C ILE A 895 6.15 -24.03 24.57
N PRO A 896 6.95 -24.87 23.90
CA PRO A 896 8.29 -25.19 24.35
C PRO A 896 9.18 -23.96 24.46
N LEU A 897 10.03 -23.94 25.49
CA LEU A 897 10.96 -22.84 25.74
C LEU A 897 11.84 -22.59 24.51
N GLY A 898 12.12 -21.32 24.19
CA GLY A 898 12.98 -20.94 23.06
C GLY A 898 12.26 -20.78 21.71
N THR A 899 10.99 -21.17 21.59
CA THR A 899 10.32 -21.32 20.29
C THR A 899 9.43 -20.16 19.85
N SER A 900 9.28 -19.10 20.65
CA SER A 900 8.34 -17.97 20.39
C SER A 900 8.58 -17.21 19.09
N LEU A 901 9.79 -17.27 18.52
CA LEU A 901 10.12 -16.67 17.23
C LEU A 901 10.26 -17.69 16.10
N GLN A 902 10.41 -18.98 16.41
CA GLN A 902 10.62 -20.02 15.40
C GLN A 902 9.42 -20.10 14.46
N GLY A 903 9.70 -20.08 13.17
CA GLY A 903 8.71 -20.12 12.10
C GLY A 903 8.28 -18.76 11.57
N LYS A 904 8.84 -17.66 12.10
CA LYS A 904 8.80 -16.34 11.44
C LYS A 904 9.96 -16.22 10.44
N ARG A 905 9.88 -15.23 9.55
CA ARG A 905 10.87 -14.98 8.48
C ARG A 905 12.31 -14.88 9.03
N GLN A 906 13.21 -15.75 8.58
CA GLN A 906 14.63 -15.85 8.99
C GLN A 906 14.84 -16.02 10.51
N ASN A 907 13.88 -16.64 11.20
CA ASN A 907 13.88 -16.75 12.67
C ASN A 907 14.08 -18.18 13.18
N GLU A 908 15.04 -18.92 12.64
CA GLU A 908 15.58 -20.16 13.23
C GLU A 908 16.41 -19.84 14.49
N LEU A 909 15.74 -19.26 15.50
CA LEU A 909 16.33 -18.65 16.69
C LEU A 909 15.87 -19.33 17.98
N ILE A 910 16.64 -19.12 19.04
CA ILE A 910 16.28 -19.49 20.41
C ILE A 910 15.94 -18.20 21.17
N ASP A 911 14.66 -18.00 21.49
CA ASP A 911 14.18 -16.81 22.23
C ASP A 911 14.04 -17.09 23.72
N LEU A 912 14.96 -16.54 24.51
CA LEU A 912 15.00 -16.68 25.97
C LEU A 912 14.79 -15.34 26.68
N ARG A 913 14.28 -14.31 25.99
CA ARG A 913 14.09 -12.96 26.54
C ARG A 913 13.16 -12.94 27.76
N GLN A 914 12.22 -13.88 27.81
CA GLN A 914 11.26 -14.01 28.93
C GLN A 914 11.80 -14.85 30.11
N VAL A 915 13.04 -15.34 30.03
CA VAL A 915 13.66 -16.17 31.07
C VAL A 915 14.70 -15.35 31.82
N ASN A 916 14.59 -15.23 33.14
CA ASN A 916 15.49 -14.38 33.92
C ASN A 916 16.66 -15.14 34.58
N THR A 917 16.84 -16.42 34.22
CA THR A 917 17.86 -17.32 34.79
C THR A 917 18.61 -18.02 33.66
N SER A 918 19.79 -18.57 33.97
CA SER A 918 20.53 -19.40 33.01
C SER A 918 19.69 -20.62 32.60
N VAL A 919 19.75 -20.98 31.31
CA VAL A 919 18.99 -22.08 30.73
C VAL A 919 19.95 -23.19 30.31
N LYS A 920 19.75 -24.40 30.85
CA LYS A 920 20.52 -25.58 30.46
C LYS A 920 20.01 -26.08 29.12
N ALA A 921 20.94 -26.35 28.21
CA ALA A 921 20.67 -26.93 26.90
C ALA A 921 21.35 -28.28 26.77
N ASP A 922 20.58 -29.32 26.47
CA ASP A 922 21.09 -30.64 26.09
C ASP A 922 20.95 -30.78 24.56
N PHE A 923 22.09 -30.93 23.86
CA PHE A 923 22.15 -31.00 22.41
C PHE A 923 22.34 -32.43 21.93
N THR A 924 21.63 -32.83 20.90
CA THR A 924 21.90 -34.04 20.11
C THR A 924 22.23 -33.63 18.69
N LEU A 925 23.45 -33.94 18.26
CA LEU A 925 24.00 -33.60 16.95
C LEU A 925 24.14 -34.87 16.10
N ASN A 926 23.64 -34.86 14.86
CA ASN A 926 23.93 -35.90 13.86
C ASN A 926 24.59 -35.26 12.64
N ARG A 927 25.58 -35.93 12.05
CA ARG A 927 26.26 -35.44 10.84
C ARG A 927 26.25 -36.48 9.73
N GLU A 928 25.82 -36.05 8.54
CA GLU A 928 25.92 -36.83 7.29
C GLU A 928 26.69 -36.11 6.17
N ALA A 929 27.54 -35.16 6.52
CA ALA A 929 28.29 -34.34 5.58
C ALA A 929 29.62 -34.93 5.08
N ALA A 930 30.06 -34.51 3.89
CA ALA A 930 31.45 -34.68 3.45
C ALA A 930 32.42 -33.78 4.24
N PHE A 931 32.01 -32.55 4.56
CA PHE A 931 32.85 -31.58 5.27
C PHE A 931 32.76 -31.71 6.80
N ASN A 932 33.87 -31.42 7.48
CA ASN A 932 33.92 -31.43 8.95
C ASN A 932 33.37 -30.11 9.49
N ASN A 933 32.05 -30.00 9.52
CA ASN A 933 31.36 -28.76 9.90
C ASN A 933 31.33 -28.57 11.42
N PHE A 934 31.32 -27.31 11.83
CA PHE A 934 31.23 -26.87 13.22
C PHE A 934 29.94 -26.08 13.40
N ILE A 935 29.17 -26.37 14.46
CA ILE A 935 28.00 -25.58 14.85
C ILE A 935 28.28 -24.82 16.14
N GLY A 936 27.92 -23.54 16.15
CA GLY A 936 27.89 -22.71 17.34
C GLY A 936 26.61 -21.87 17.42
N PHE A 937 26.47 -21.14 18.53
CA PHE A 937 25.41 -20.17 18.75
C PHE A 937 26.03 -18.86 19.21
N TYR A 938 25.40 -17.73 18.90
CA TYR A 938 25.85 -16.40 19.35
C TYR A 938 24.65 -15.56 19.75
N GLU A 939 24.89 -14.60 20.62
CA GLU A 939 23.86 -13.68 21.12
C GLU A 939 23.58 -12.58 20.08
N ILE A 940 22.30 -12.25 19.90
CA ILE A 940 21.84 -11.16 19.03
C ILE A 940 20.97 -10.18 19.84
N ALA A 941 21.06 -8.91 19.52
CA ALA A 941 20.37 -7.81 20.19
C ALA A 941 18.90 -7.68 19.76
N ASP A 942 18.58 -8.06 18.52
CA ASP A 942 17.23 -8.02 17.96
C ASP A 942 16.93 -9.27 17.10
N ASP A 943 15.66 -9.47 16.76
CA ASP A 943 15.21 -10.57 15.89
C ASP A 943 15.58 -10.39 14.41
N LYS A 944 16.31 -9.33 14.07
CA LYS A 944 16.89 -9.08 12.74
C LYS A 944 18.37 -9.45 12.68
N GLY A 945 18.90 -10.10 13.73
CA GLY A 945 20.27 -10.58 13.80
C GLY A 945 21.30 -9.51 14.14
N GLY A 946 20.90 -8.34 14.64
CA GLY A 946 21.85 -7.30 15.05
C GLY A 946 22.76 -7.76 16.18
N ILE A 947 24.05 -7.37 16.14
CA ILE A 947 25.04 -7.67 17.17
C ILE A 947 25.44 -6.36 17.84
N ASP A 948 25.27 -6.29 19.16
CA ASP A 948 25.86 -5.26 20.02
C ASP A 948 27.08 -5.86 20.72
N THR A 949 28.27 -5.43 20.32
CA THR A 949 29.52 -5.98 20.83
C THR A 949 29.99 -5.29 22.11
N ASN A 950 29.42 -4.14 22.44
CA ASN A 950 29.92 -3.26 23.49
C ASN A 950 28.92 -3.11 24.67
N GLY A 951 27.67 -3.51 24.48
CA GLY A 951 26.60 -3.56 25.48
C GLY A 951 26.00 -2.19 25.79
N ASP A 952 26.00 -1.26 24.84
CA ASP A 952 25.39 0.08 24.96
C ASP A 952 23.97 0.17 24.39
N ASP A 953 23.37 -0.96 24.04
CA ASP A 953 22.07 -1.08 23.39
C ASP A 953 22.02 -0.46 21.98
N ILE A 954 23.18 -0.22 21.36
CA ILE A 954 23.32 0.22 19.97
C ILE A 954 23.89 -0.94 19.14
N ILE A 955 23.26 -1.21 17.99
CA ILE A 955 23.69 -2.29 17.12
C ILE A 955 24.92 -1.87 16.34
N ASP A 956 26.03 -2.59 16.55
CA ASP A 956 27.31 -2.36 15.90
C ASP A 956 27.36 -3.00 14.50
N TYR A 957 26.76 -4.18 14.34
CA TYR A 957 26.76 -4.94 13.08
C TYR A 957 25.38 -5.52 12.77
N ARG A 958 24.97 -5.44 11.51
CA ARG A 958 23.80 -6.14 10.94
C ARG A 958 24.21 -7.21 9.94
N PRO A 959 23.36 -8.24 9.73
CA PRO A 959 23.59 -9.23 8.68
C PRO A 959 23.87 -8.56 7.32
N GLY A 960 25.04 -8.83 6.76
CA GLY A 960 25.52 -8.25 5.50
C GLY A 960 26.57 -7.15 5.66
N ASP A 961 26.77 -6.62 6.86
CA ASP A 961 27.83 -5.66 7.14
C ASP A 961 29.21 -6.33 7.06
N ALA A 962 30.21 -5.56 6.61
CA ALA A 962 31.60 -6.00 6.69
C ALA A 962 32.02 -6.20 8.15
N GLY A 963 32.46 -7.41 8.50
CA GLY A 963 32.84 -7.77 9.86
C GLY A 963 31.76 -8.54 10.65
N TYR A 964 30.54 -8.67 10.13
CA TYR A 964 29.44 -9.37 10.81
C TYR A 964 29.80 -10.82 11.16
N VAL A 965 30.35 -11.57 10.19
CA VAL A 965 30.73 -12.98 10.38
C VAL A 965 31.76 -13.13 11.50
N GLN A 966 32.77 -12.26 11.50
CA GLN A 966 33.82 -12.27 12.53
C GLN A 966 33.25 -11.90 13.90
N ALA A 967 32.37 -10.89 13.97
CA ALA A 967 31.71 -10.49 15.21
C ALA A 967 30.83 -11.62 15.79
N ALA A 968 30.04 -12.29 14.95
CA ALA A 968 29.20 -13.42 15.36
C ALA A 968 30.03 -14.60 15.90
N VAL A 969 31.09 -15.00 15.19
CA VAL A 969 31.95 -16.13 15.58
C VAL A 969 32.80 -15.80 16.82
N ALA A 970 33.23 -14.55 16.98
CA ALA A 970 33.91 -14.07 18.17
C ALA A 970 32.97 -14.00 19.39
N GLY A 971 31.72 -13.60 19.17
CA GLY A 971 30.66 -13.50 20.19
C GLY A 971 29.91 -14.81 20.48
N ARG A 972 30.40 -15.95 19.97
CA ARG A 972 29.75 -17.25 20.19
C ARG A 972 29.67 -17.61 21.68
N VAL A 973 28.63 -18.34 22.05
CA VAL A 973 28.40 -18.84 23.41
C VAL A 973 29.49 -19.85 23.77
N ALA A 974 30.33 -19.48 24.73
CA ALA A 974 31.44 -20.30 25.17
C ALA A 974 30.95 -21.66 25.73
N GLY A 975 31.58 -22.75 25.25
CA GLY A 975 31.26 -24.12 25.67
C GLY A 975 30.16 -24.79 24.84
N ILE A 976 29.57 -24.10 23.86
CA ILE A 976 28.63 -24.67 22.88
C ILE A 976 29.36 -24.79 21.53
N ASP A 977 30.38 -25.65 21.51
CA ASP A 977 31.24 -25.91 20.36
C ASP A 977 30.93 -27.32 19.82
N LEU A 978 29.98 -27.43 18.87
CA LEU A 978 29.39 -28.72 18.49
C LEU A 978 30.03 -29.28 17.22
N THR A 979 30.65 -30.47 17.33
CA THR A 979 31.26 -31.20 16.20
C THR A 979 31.10 -32.71 16.38
N VAL A 980 30.95 -33.46 15.29
CA VAL A 980 30.88 -34.92 15.35
C VAL A 980 31.52 -35.54 14.11
N ASN A 981 31.97 -36.80 14.21
CA ASN A 981 32.47 -37.54 13.04
C ASN A 981 31.35 -37.78 12.03
N ASN A 982 31.71 -37.99 10.76
CA ASN A 982 30.73 -38.27 9.71
C ASN A 982 29.99 -39.58 10.04
N GLN A 983 28.69 -39.63 9.75
CA GLN A 983 27.80 -40.77 9.99
C GLN A 983 27.68 -41.14 11.49
N ALA A 984 27.80 -40.16 12.38
CA ALA A 984 27.74 -40.38 13.82
C ALA A 984 26.85 -39.35 14.55
N THR A 985 26.42 -39.75 15.74
CA THR A 985 25.65 -38.95 16.69
C THR A 985 26.51 -38.61 17.89
N ALA A 986 26.41 -37.37 18.40
CA ALA A 986 27.04 -36.94 19.64
C ALA A 986 26.06 -36.12 20.49
N ASN A 987 26.24 -36.20 21.81
CA ASN A 987 25.46 -35.42 22.77
C ASN A 987 26.36 -34.42 23.50
N PHE A 988 25.87 -33.20 23.65
CA PHE A 988 26.57 -32.11 24.33
C PHE A 988 25.67 -31.47 25.36
N THR A 989 26.28 -30.74 26.29
CA THR A 989 25.57 -29.88 27.23
C THR A 989 26.15 -28.48 27.17
N GLY A 990 25.29 -27.48 27.27
CA GLY A 990 25.66 -26.08 27.27
C GLY A 990 24.71 -25.25 28.13
N THR A 991 25.02 -23.96 28.26
CA THR A 991 24.21 -23.03 29.03
C THR A 991 24.02 -21.76 28.22
N PHE A 992 22.77 -21.37 28.01
CA PHE A 992 22.41 -20.05 27.50
C PHE A 992 22.13 -19.08 28.65
N ASN A 993 22.40 -17.80 28.42
CA ASN A 993 21.95 -16.75 29.33
C ASN A 993 20.45 -16.51 29.10
N GLY A 994 19.68 -16.43 30.17
CA GLY A 994 18.31 -15.92 30.08
C GLY A 994 18.32 -14.41 29.81
N GLY A 995 17.26 -13.90 29.19
CA GLY A 995 17.10 -12.49 28.84
C GLY A 995 17.55 -12.15 27.42
N SER A 996 18.09 -13.13 26.70
CA SER A 996 18.79 -12.94 25.42
C SER A 996 18.13 -13.70 24.27
N LEU A 997 18.51 -13.34 23.04
CA LEU A 997 18.21 -14.09 21.82
C LEU A 997 19.49 -14.78 21.31
N PHE A 998 19.36 -15.99 20.78
CA PHE A 998 20.50 -16.70 20.19
C PHE A 998 20.20 -17.21 18.78
N ALA A 999 21.15 -17.02 17.87
CA ALA A 999 21.13 -17.58 16.53
C ALA A 999 22.19 -18.70 16.38
N PRO A 1000 21.88 -19.80 15.69
CA PRO A 1000 22.88 -20.78 15.27
C PRO A 1000 23.75 -20.23 14.12
N PHE A 1001 24.93 -20.82 13.95
CA PHE A 1001 25.73 -20.70 12.73
C PHE A 1001 26.50 -21.99 12.46
N MET A 1002 26.85 -22.21 11.19
CA MET A 1002 27.71 -23.31 10.76
C MET A 1002 28.99 -22.78 10.11
N ILE A 1003 30.15 -23.30 10.52
CA ILE A 1003 31.42 -23.11 9.81
C ILE A 1003 31.70 -24.37 9.00
N VAL A 1004 31.86 -24.22 7.69
CA VAL A 1004 32.08 -25.33 6.76
C VAL A 1004 33.53 -25.79 6.79
N ASN A 1005 33.74 -27.09 7.01
CA ASN A 1005 35.06 -27.76 6.99
C ASN A 1005 36.16 -27.07 7.82
N SER A 1006 35.81 -26.39 8.91
CA SER A 1006 36.76 -25.60 9.69
C SER A 1006 36.28 -25.40 11.13
N ASN A 1007 36.95 -24.53 11.88
CA ASN A 1007 36.64 -24.20 13.27
C ASN A 1007 36.72 -22.67 13.50
N PRO A 1008 36.23 -22.14 14.64
CA PRO A 1008 36.25 -20.71 14.92
C PRO A 1008 37.64 -20.05 14.89
N ASP A 1009 38.69 -20.75 15.35
CA ASP A 1009 40.04 -20.16 15.43
C ASP A 1009 40.57 -19.77 14.04
N ALA A 1010 40.24 -20.56 13.01
CA ALA A 1010 40.61 -20.28 11.63
C ALA A 1010 40.13 -18.90 11.12
N LEU A 1011 38.96 -18.43 11.58
CA LEU A 1011 38.38 -17.12 11.23
C LEU A 1011 38.94 -15.96 12.06
N LEU A 1012 39.39 -16.25 13.29
CA LEU A 1012 39.80 -15.24 14.27
C LEU A 1012 41.31 -14.99 14.27
N GLU A 1013 42.10 -15.85 13.63
CA GLU A 1013 43.53 -15.66 13.43
C GLU A 1013 43.84 -14.60 12.36
N SER A 1014 44.93 -13.84 12.51
CA SER A 1014 45.31 -12.72 11.63
C SER A 1014 45.79 -13.12 10.22
N ASN A 1015 45.46 -14.32 9.75
CA ASN A 1015 45.86 -14.84 8.44
C ASN A 1015 44.71 -14.67 7.43
N SER A 1016 44.75 -13.59 6.65
CA SER A 1016 43.74 -13.27 5.63
C SER A 1016 43.62 -14.27 4.47
N SER A 1017 44.44 -15.33 4.44
CA SER A 1017 44.32 -16.43 3.48
C SER A 1017 43.43 -17.59 4.00
N ASN A 1018 42.95 -17.51 5.24
CA ASN A 1018 42.12 -18.53 5.88
C ASN A 1018 40.74 -17.92 6.21
N ASP A 1019 39.79 -18.07 5.28
CA ASP A 1019 38.44 -17.49 5.38
C ASP A 1019 37.39 -18.56 5.07
N PRO A 1020 37.12 -19.49 6.00
CA PRO A 1020 36.16 -20.56 5.78
C PRO A 1020 34.74 -20.00 5.62
N GLN A 1021 33.90 -20.68 4.82
CA GLN A 1021 32.51 -20.29 4.65
C GLN A 1021 31.73 -20.48 5.95
N VAL A 1022 30.87 -19.51 6.26
CA VAL A 1022 30.00 -19.52 7.43
C VAL A 1022 28.58 -19.24 6.99
N TYR A 1023 27.64 -20.04 7.47
CA TYR A 1023 26.22 -19.90 7.18
C TYR A 1023 25.39 -19.65 8.44
N PHE A 1024 24.38 -18.81 8.28
CA PHE A 1024 23.48 -18.30 9.30
C PHE A 1024 22.01 -18.45 8.82
N PRO A 1025 21.03 -18.36 9.74
CA PRO A 1025 19.61 -18.18 9.38
C PRO A 1025 19.34 -16.90 8.57
N PHE A 1026 20.17 -15.86 8.75
CA PHE A 1026 20.00 -14.59 8.08
C PHE A 1026 20.61 -14.62 6.67
N LEU A 1027 19.77 -14.60 5.64
CA LEU A 1027 20.17 -14.56 4.23
C LEU A 1027 21.16 -13.42 3.95
N GLY A 1028 20.99 -12.27 4.62
CA GLY A 1028 21.89 -11.13 4.52
C GLY A 1028 23.34 -11.45 4.92
N ALA A 1029 23.54 -12.34 5.89
CA ALA A 1029 24.87 -12.73 6.37
C ALA A 1029 25.54 -13.80 5.49
N ASN A 1030 24.76 -14.58 4.73
CA ASN A 1030 25.29 -15.63 3.85
C ASN A 1030 25.86 -15.02 2.56
N SER A 1031 27.04 -15.49 2.14
CA SER A 1031 27.76 -14.94 0.98
C SER A 1031 27.00 -15.13 -0.34
N ASP A 1032 26.24 -16.21 -0.46
CA ASP A 1032 25.39 -16.56 -1.60
C ASP A 1032 23.91 -16.12 -1.42
N LYS A 1033 23.59 -15.51 -0.28
CA LYS A 1033 22.24 -15.13 0.13
C LYS A 1033 21.26 -16.30 0.18
N ALA A 1034 21.73 -17.55 0.23
CA ALA A 1034 20.88 -18.74 0.24
C ALA A 1034 20.51 -19.12 1.67
N ASP A 1035 19.43 -19.89 1.79
CA ASP A 1035 18.97 -20.42 3.07
C ASP A 1035 19.65 -21.77 3.36
N HIS A 1036 20.46 -21.79 4.40
CA HIS A 1036 21.27 -22.93 4.81
C HIS A 1036 20.81 -23.55 6.13
N VAL A 1037 19.78 -23.00 6.78
CA VAL A 1037 19.30 -23.46 8.09
C VAL A 1037 17.80 -23.69 8.02
N ARG A 1038 17.35 -24.92 8.23
CA ARG A 1038 15.94 -25.28 8.22
C ARG A 1038 15.43 -25.55 9.62
N LEU A 1039 14.23 -25.09 9.91
CA LEU A 1039 13.47 -25.52 11.09
C LEU A 1039 12.88 -26.91 10.85
N LEU A 1040 13.23 -27.91 11.66
CA LEU A 1040 12.75 -29.29 11.55
C LEU A 1040 11.70 -29.65 12.63
N GLY A 1041 11.52 -28.79 13.64
CA GLY A 1041 10.67 -29.03 14.79
C GLY A 1041 10.99 -28.05 15.92
N ASP A 1042 10.31 -28.15 17.06
CA ASP A 1042 10.58 -27.28 18.21
C ASP A 1042 12.05 -27.40 18.67
N ASN A 1043 12.85 -26.35 18.46
CA ASN A 1043 14.30 -26.34 18.74
C ASN A 1043 15.09 -27.43 18.00
N ILE A 1044 14.71 -27.73 16.75
CA ILE A 1044 15.41 -28.68 15.89
C ILE A 1044 15.79 -27.98 14.58
N PHE A 1045 17.08 -27.96 14.27
CA PHE A 1045 17.62 -27.30 13.08
C PHE A 1045 18.36 -28.30 12.17
N GLY A 1046 18.17 -28.18 10.86
CA GLY A 1046 18.93 -28.87 9.82
C GLY A 1046 19.82 -27.87 9.07
N PHE A 1047 21.01 -28.30 8.64
CA PHE A 1047 22.00 -27.45 7.99
C PHE A 1047 22.45 -28.04 6.66
N GLU A 1048 22.78 -27.16 5.72
CA GLU A 1048 23.32 -27.48 4.38
C GLU A 1048 24.67 -26.80 4.19
N ASP A 1049 25.71 -27.57 3.86
CA ASP A 1049 27.11 -27.13 3.88
C ASP A 1049 27.68 -26.68 2.52
N LEU A 1050 26.92 -26.91 1.44
CA LEU A 1050 27.30 -26.52 0.09
C LEU A 1050 26.66 -25.19 -0.33
N VAL A 1051 27.44 -24.36 -1.02
CA VAL A 1051 27.01 -23.08 -1.61
C VAL A 1051 25.71 -23.21 -2.42
N ASN A 1052 24.88 -22.17 -2.37
CA ASN A 1052 23.57 -22.03 -3.02
C ASN A 1052 22.53 -23.07 -2.54
N GLY A 1053 22.68 -23.55 -1.30
CA GLY A 1053 21.84 -24.61 -0.75
C GLY A 1053 22.11 -25.99 -1.33
N GLY A 1054 23.21 -26.19 -2.06
CA GLY A 1054 23.78 -27.51 -2.30
C GLY A 1054 22.89 -28.57 -2.96
N ASP A 1055 22.94 -29.77 -2.39
CA ASP A 1055 22.06 -30.87 -2.76
C ASP A 1055 20.67 -30.80 -2.09
N LYS A 1056 20.47 -29.79 -1.23
CA LYS A 1056 19.21 -29.38 -0.62
C LYS A 1056 18.64 -30.44 0.29
N ASP A 1057 19.46 -31.32 0.84
CA ASP A 1057 18.99 -32.40 1.71
C ASP A 1057 18.98 -32.01 3.19
N TYR A 1058 19.71 -30.94 3.57
CA TYR A 1058 19.79 -30.34 4.91
C TYR A 1058 20.06 -31.36 6.04
N ASN A 1059 20.67 -32.50 5.69
CA ASN A 1059 21.03 -33.55 6.62
C ASN A 1059 22.54 -33.55 6.95
N ASP A 1060 23.31 -32.64 6.34
CA ASP A 1060 24.73 -32.46 6.59
C ASP A 1060 24.99 -32.37 8.08
N ILE A 1061 24.24 -31.51 8.77
CA ILE A 1061 24.13 -31.51 10.22
C ILE A 1061 22.67 -31.34 10.65
N THR A 1062 22.25 -32.08 11.68
CA THR A 1062 21.02 -31.80 12.42
C THR A 1062 21.32 -31.60 13.90
N VAL A 1063 20.67 -30.61 14.51
CA VAL A 1063 20.81 -30.26 15.93
C VAL A 1063 19.43 -30.28 16.57
N ARG A 1064 19.22 -31.14 17.58
CA ARG A 1064 18.04 -31.11 18.47
C ARG A 1064 18.45 -30.57 19.83
N ILE A 1065 17.69 -29.64 20.39
CA ILE A 1065 18.03 -28.94 21.64
C ILE A 1065 16.88 -29.09 22.64
N ASN A 1066 17.18 -29.70 23.79
CA ASN A 1066 16.26 -29.73 24.92
C ASN A 1066 16.64 -28.63 25.93
N LEU A 1067 15.79 -27.63 26.07
CA LEU A 1067 16.00 -26.48 26.95
C LEU A 1067 15.26 -26.67 28.27
N ASN A 1068 15.96 -26.46 29.40
CA ASN A 1068 15.41 -26.58 30.74
C ASN A 1068 15.89 -25.42 31.62
N VAL A 1069 14.96 -24.81 32.37
CA VAL A 1069 15.24 -23.73 33.35
C VAL A 1069 15.53 -24.31 34.72
#